data_AF-A0A4S2MEE4-F1
#
_entry.id   AF-A0A4S2MEE4-F1
#
_cell.length_a   1.000
_cell.length_b   1.000
_cell.length_c   1.000
_cell.angle_alpha   90.00
_cell.angle_beta   90.00
_cell.angle_gamma   90.00
#
_symmetry.space_group_name_H-M   'P 1'
#
loop_
_entity.id
_entity.type
_entity.pdbx_description
1 polymer ?
#
loop_
_entity_poly.entity_id
_entity_poly.type
_entity_poly.pdbx_seq_one_letter_code
_entity_poly.pdbx_strand_id
1 'polypeptide(L)'
;MHVLFGESGLRVYLGYLKYPFHLRDANIYRSHEVRPTQLALKWVMQRSSTGLHKVWIVRPNIAPNVALQKTVIGSGRWRHCAVDGNFRTTFAPYAVQFPFYYVDLGALYNLTSINLFCQNEGTFRNLGVNVPFDVHTFGQWMSECNYQSYYPWDLLASGIEFKKKGEEVVLIPNKPVQYIIIGQPNTNYPISVRPIQIGEIQAHGEKLRDTQVPQVPTGNEPLPENFHKETRKAVLGKQEKIWMEPGRGYFKPNDKYGDVVLGWADQPNSMAIVRKQARMVLVMGHELIREIDSNPLYGGLRASCKEWLTNGSSMGEYVGVNENYRPGDVLLITRDDQFDVDQIYCKLLSGSNSALIGYPRRDTDDSLSQLLKKMKITFIETTEELPPQFISVKDSADSDAFIPTSYWLERYVKSWKAFSTQHFQARSEELGIEQQYVEDRVKKLTEKYGSLMEYLGPCDTKNYVKNEETATALLNYNLALKYQYGSGTGIALPIIHKHPGTIPPSTKPISVIATVYADLAGSFFPLGVYAKPGEGFRWAVLENSDETFSNQWIRINAQTDLIGHYSKWSRWPSVSTELYIRKQGQYISPHGGPLFLQLPRGVNITIQLENVYRYPWLDLRNPKSVASFEQEIKVYSTVPWLVISGDSMNSMLRTIDVYNSEASEVISSARHFDNAIKVMHNYRGSLWEEARSEMFVADIQISARYGHPGYPWMGILSWSRLFTLWSSSIKKGGQPGFVNTIGKNLQVVEATLKRGDEVTNVVYQLLVEDVLLGLNPYQGDMDTGKWSSSKYNGPGLGYYRYLGKLFGYGLVGNGFMEARKNSPLNESDKTNFWVRQTCMETGYNLVPFHKMWNFPISDETQKSCRPLPCFFPDDEYTKKYKSKVDDVLKEFKGNCSRSDPNKVVFRGDIKRGVDTVRPQNIFLTFE
;
A
#
# COMPACT_ATOMS: atom_id res chain seq x y z
N MET A 1 -10.99 6.70 -34.45
CA MET A 1 -12.07 5.81 -33.98
C MET A 1 -12.55 6.37 -32.65
N HIS A 2 -13.78 6.87 -32.62
CA HIS A 2 -14.38 7.61 -31.51
C HIS A 2 -14.62 6.72 -30.28
N VAL A 3 -14.18 7.17 -29.10
CA VAL A 3 -14.69 6.73 -27.80
C VAL A 3 -14.96 7.99 -26.98
N LEU A 4 -16.21 8.12 -26.54
CA LEU A 4 -16.78 9.25 -25.80
C LEU A 4 -16.25 9.25 -24.36
N PHE A 5 -15.84 10.43 -23.89
CA PHE A 5 -15.42 10.70 -22.51
C PHE A 5 -16.64 11.05 -21.65
N GLY A 6 -16.79 10.36 -20.52
CA GLY A 6 -17.58 10.78 -19.36
C GLY A 6 -16.66 11.22 -18.22
N GLU A 7 -17.10 12.21 -17.46
CA GLU A 7 -16.30 13.13 -16.65
C GLU A 7 -15.65 12.53 -15.39
N SER A 8 -14.35 12.75 -15.23
CA SER A 8 -13.65 12.89 -13.94
C SER A 8 -12.29 13.56 -14.19
N GLY A 9 -12.27 14.89 -14.10
CA GLY A 9 -11.09 15.70 -14.38
C GLY A 9 -10.19 15.86 -13.15
N LEU A 10 -9.17 15.00 -13.01
CA LEU A 10 -7.97 15.30 -12.23
C LEU A 10 -6.76 15.16 -13.16
N ARG A 11 -6.39 16.26 -13.85
CA ARG A 11 -5.17 16.32 -14.68
C ARG A 11 -4.03 16.94 -13.88
N VAL A 12 -3.13 16.09 -13.40
CA VAL A 12 -1.83 16.47 -12.86
C VAL A 12 -0.91 16.86 -14.01
N TYR A 13 -0.63 18.15 -14.18
CA TYR A 13 0.40 18.65 -15.10
C TYR A 13 1.72 18.84 -14.33
N LEU A 14 2.66 17.90 -14.50
CA LEU A 14 4.02 17.99 -14.00
C LEU A 14 4.89 18.79 -14.99
N GLY A 15 5.13 20.06 -14.68
CA GLY A 15 6.14 20.89 -15.34
C GLY A 15 7.23 21.30 -14.35
N TYR A 16 8.39 20.65 -14.38
CA TYR A 16 9.53 20.99 -13.52
C TYR A 16 10.45 22.03 -14.17
N LEU A 17 10.67 23.14 -13.47
CA LEU A 17 11.84 24.00 -13.62
C LEU A 17 12.90 23.58 -12.58
N LYS A 18 14.09 23.21 -13.06
CA LYS A 18 15.27 22.91 -12.26
C LYS A 18 15.83 24.21 -11.65
N TYR A 19 16.00 24.24 -10.33
CA TYR A 19 17.06 25.03 -9.68
C TYR A 19 17.67 24.23 -8.52
N PRO A 20 19.01 24.15 -8.39
CA PRO A 20 19.68 23.36 -7.37
C PRO A 20 19.99 24.20 -6.12
N PHE A 21 19.72 23.66 -4.94
CA PHE A 21 20.32 24.13 -3.69
C PHE A 21 21.54 23.26 -3.38
N HIS A 22 22.71 23.92 -3.33
CA HIS A 22 23.98 23.34 -2.93
C HIS A 22 24.07 23.23 -1.41
N LEU A 23 24.28 22.01 -0.91
CA LEU A 23 24.96 21.77 0.37
C LEU A 23 26.38 21.30 0.04
N ARG A 24 27.36 22.09 0.47
CA ARG A 24 28.78 21.74 0.45
C ARG A 24 29.04 20.76 1.60
N ASP A 25 29.62 19.62 1.30
CA ASP A 25 30.77 19.13 2.05
C ASP A 25 31.64 18.22 1.18
N ALA A 26 32.93 18.33 1.42
CA ALA A 26 34.02 17.80 0.63
C ALA A 26 34.16 16.27 0.76
N ASN A 27 34.44 15.60 -0.37
CA ASN A 27 35.50 14.59 -0.41
C ASN A 27 35.91 14.30 -1.85
N ILE A 28 37.22 14.33 -2.05
CA ILE A 28 37.96 14.18 -3.30
C ILE A 28 38.14 12.68 -3.58
N TYR A 29 37.70 12.19 -4.74
CA TYR A 29 38.38 11.10 -5.47
C TYR A 29 38.09 11.23 -6.97
N ARG A 30 39.16 11.44 -7.75
CA ARG A 30 39.17 11.52 -9.21
C ARG A 30 38.90 10.14 -9.82
N SER A 31 37.98 10.06 -10.78
CA SER A 31 37.86 8.98 -11.76
C SER A 31 38.71 9.30 -13.00
N HIS A 32 39.43 8.32 -13.53
CA HIS A 32 39.94 8.33 -14.91
C HIS A 32 39.17 7.27 -15.70
N GLU A 33 38.56 7.71 -16.80
CA GLU A 33 37.96 6.87 -17.83
C GLU A 33 39.06 6.20 -18.67
N VAL A 34 38.87 4.93 -19.02
CA VAL A 34 39.56 4.29 -20.15
C VAL A 34 38.52 3.57 -21.00
N ARG A 35 38.58 3.85 -22.31
CA ARG A 35 37.72 3.34 -23.39
C ARG A 35 38.07 1.88 -23.77
N PRO A 36 37.16 1.16 -24.44
CA PRO A 36 37.35 -0.24 -24.81
C PRO A 36 38.10 -0.39 -26.15
N THR A 37 38.97 -1.38 -26.25
CA THR A 37 39.49 -1.90 -27.53
C THR A 37 39.34 -3.41 -27.58
N GLN A 38 38.68 -3.87 -28.65
CA GLN A 38 38.67 -5.25 -29.11
C GLN A 38 40.07 -5.68 -29.56
N LEU A 39 40.44 -6.94 -29.31
CA LEU A 39 41.27 -7.72 -30.23
C LEU A 39 41.15 -9.21 -29.90
N ALA A 40 40.74 -9.97 -30.92
CA ALA A 40 40.75 -11.42 -30.98
C ALA A 40 42.18 -11.94 -31.18
N LEU A 41 42.49 -13.17 -30.73
CA LEU A 41 43.51 -14.00 -31.38
C LEU A 41 43.36 -15.49 -31.09
N LYS A 42 43.61 -16.23 -32.17
CA LYS A 42 43.47 -17.67 -32.41
C LYS A 42 44.56 -18.51 -31.71
N TRP A 43 44.21 -19.76 -31.49
CA TRP A 43 45.10 -20.89 -31.22
C TRP A 43 45.98 -21.29 -32.41
N VAL A 44 47.26 -21.60 -32.15
CA VAL A 44 48.09 -22.56 -32.91
C VAL A 44 49.01 -23.30 -31.93
N MET A 45 49.03 -24.64 -32.01
CA MET A 45 49.96 -25.55 -31.33
C MET A 45 51.23 -25.76 -32.17
N GLN A 46 52.39 -25.86 -31.53
CA GLN A 46 53.47 -26.78 -31.95
C GLN A 46 54.46 -27.10 -30.81
N ARG A 47 54.92 -28.36 -30.78
CA ARG A 47 55.79 -29.01 -29.78
C ARG A 47 57.28 -28.66 -29.95
N SER A 48 58.07 -28.73 -28.86
CA SER A 48 59.19 -29.69 -28.69
C SER A 48 59.99 -29.48 -27.37
N SER A 49 60.30 -30.61 -26.71
CA SER A 49 61.46 -30.99 -25.85
C SER A 49 62.24 -29.92 -25.07
N THR A 50 62.44 -30.00 -23.76
CA THR A 50 63.26 -31.00 -23.03
C THR A 50 63.06 -30.80 -21.51
N GLY A 51 63.14 -31.89 -20.73
CA GLY A 51 62.69 -31.92 -19.34
C GLY A 51 63.75 -31.61 -18.26
N LEU A 52 63.25 -31.46 -17.03
CA LEU A 52 63.88 -31.96 -15.82
C LEU A 52 62.82 -32.05 -14.71
N HIS A 53 62.71 -33.26 -14.15
CA HIS A 53 61.70 -33.70 -13.21
C HIS A 53 61.69 -32.90 -11.91
N LYS A 54 60.56 -32.29 -11.57
CA LYS A 54 60.20 -32.01 -10.16
C LYS A 54 59.29 -33.13 -9.68
N VAL A 55 59.73 -33.77 -8.61
CA VAL A 55 59.05 -34.81 -7.84
C VAL A 55 57.65 -34.32 -7.48
N TRP A 56 56.63 -34.99 -8.00
CA TRP A 56 55.25 -34.84 -7.53
C TRP A 56 55.14 -35.62 -6.22
N ILE A 57 55.15 -34.91 -5.09
CA ILE A 57 54.52 -35.44 -3.89
C ILE A 57 53.02 -35.39 -4.18
N VAL A 58 52.47 -36.54 -4.57
CA VAL A 58 51.01 -36.74 -4.66
C VAL A 58 50.48 -36.57 -3.24
N ARG A 59 50.01 -35.36 -2.92
CA ARG A 59 49.07 -35.19 -1.81
C ARG A 59 47.82 -36.00 -2.18
N PRO A 60 47.25 -36.78 -1.26
CA PRO A 60 46.04 -37.56 -1.54
C PRO A 60 44.99 -36.61 -2.12
N ASN A 61 44.22 -37.06 -3.12
CA ASN A 61 43.16 -36.30 -3.81
C ASN A 61 42.34 -35.44 -2.81
N ILE A 62 42.77 -34.18 -2.59
CA ILE A 62 41.98 -33.21 -1.85
C ILE A 62 40.91 -32.82 -2.86
N ALA A 63 39.67 -33.22 -2.62
CA ALA A 63 38.53 -32.79 -3.43
C ALA A 63 38.62 -31.26 -3.62
N PRO A 64 38.34 -30.73 -4.82
CA PRO A 64 38.52 -29.30 -5.10
C PRO A 64 37.75 -28.45 -4.08
N ASN A 65 38.32 -27.30 -3.67
CA ASN A 65 37.61 -26.34 -2.83
C ASN A 65 36.42 -25.77 -3.64
N VAL A 66 35.22 -26.27 -3.39
CA VAL A 66 33.99 -25.87 -4.07
C VAL A 66 33.44 -24.54 -3.55
N ALA A 67 33.94 -24.03 -2.42
CA ALA A 67 33.62 -22.70 -1.92
C ALA A 67 34.45 -21.58 -2.59
N LEU A 68 35.56 -21.91 -3.26
CA LEU A 68 36.46 -20.92 -3.87
C LEU A 68 35.71 -19.99 -4.85
N GLN A 69 35.86 -18.69 -4.65
CA GLN A 69 35.23 -17.61 -5.42
C GLN A 69 33.69 -17.66 -5.48
N LYS A 70 33.07 -18.32 -4.51
CA LYS A 70 31.60 -18.38 -4.41
C LYS A 70 30.99 -17.11 -3.86
N THR A 71 29.67 -17.00 -3.99
CA THR A 71 28.94 -15.82 -3.54
C THR A 71 28.77 -15.86 -2.03
N VAL A 72 29.22 -14.80 -1.35
CA VAL A 72 28.97 -14.60 0.08
C VAL A 72 27.87 -13.56 0.24
N ILE A 73 26.76 -13.97 0.86
CA ILE A 73 25.60 -13.14 1.14
C ILE A 73 25.61 -12.77 2.62
N GLY A 74 25.57 -11.46 2.89
CA GLY A 74 25.65 -10.87 4.23
C GLY A 74 25.97 -9.39 4.12
N SER A 75 25.68 -8.61 5.15
CA SER A 75 26.05 -7.19 5.20
C SER A 75 27.49 -7.06 5.71
N GLY A 76 28.38 -6.39 4.96
CA GLY A 76 29.77 -6.20 5.39
C GLY A 76 30.70 -5.70 4.30
N ARG A 77 31.96 -5.43 4.66
CA ARG A 77 33.06 -5.14 3.72
C ARG A 77 33.81 -6.40 3.37
N TRP A 78 34.34 -6.45 2.15
CA TRP A 78 35.24 -7.51 1.68
C TRP A 78 34.62 -8.93 1.72
N ARG A 79 33.35 -9.04 1.31
CA ARG A 79 32.61 -10.33 1.27
C ARG A 79 33.34 -11.44 0.55
N HIS A 80 33.98 -11.13 -0.58
CA HIS A 80 34.72 -12.09 -1.38
C HIS A 80 35.92 -12.69 -0.62
N CYS A 81 36.46 -11.99 0.37
CA CYS A 81 37.62 -12.46 1.13
C CYS A 81 37.33 -13.67 2.01
N ALA A 82 36.07 -13.97 2.32
CA ALA A 82 35.75 -15.19 3.04
C ALA A 82 35.93 -16.47 2.18
N VAL A 83 36.16 -16.35 0.87
CA VAL A 83 36.23 -17.49 -0.06
C VAL A 83 37.21 -17.23 -1.22
N ASP A 84 38.19 -16.35 -1.06
CA ASP A 84 39.12 -15.99 -2.14
C ASP A 84 40.36 -16.90 -2.19
N GLY A 85 40.50 -17.80 -1.21
CA GLY A 85 41.64 -18.70 -1.07
C GLY A 85 42.87 -18.02 -0.45
N ASN A 86 42.74 -16.80 0.08
CA ASN A 86 43.84 -16.02 0.63
C ASN A 86 43.70 -15.84 2.14
N PHE A 87 44.49 -16.60 2.91
CA PHE A 87 44.55 -16.54 4.37
C PHE A 87 45.05 -15.21 4.97
N ARG A 88 45.27 -14.16 4.17
CA ARG A 88 45.69 -12.83 4.62
C ARG A 88 44.62 -11.76 4.42
N THR A 89 43.49 -12.09 3.81
CA THR A 89 42.34 -11.20 3.70
C THR A 89 41.29 -11.59 4.74
N THR A 90 40.28 -10.74 4.95
CA THR A 90 39.25 -10.98 5.98
C THR A 90 37.92 -10.37 5.59
N PHE A 91 36.85 -11.16 5.72
CA PHE A 91 35.49 -10.65 5.61
C PHE A 91 35.08 -9.95 6.92
N ALA A 92 34.64 -8.69 6.79
CA ALA A 92 34.20 -7.86 7.90
C ALA A 92 32.70 -7.59 7.85
N PRO A 93 31.87 -8.46 8.47
CA PRO A 93 30.43 -8.23 8.53
C PRO A 93 30.09 -6.99 9.36
N TYR A 94 29.05 -6.27 8.94
CA TYR A 94 28.45 -5.16 9.69
C TYR A 94 27.53 -5.69 10.79
N ALA A 95 27.30 -4.88 11.82
CA ALA A 95 26.29 -5.20 12.83
C ALA A 95 24.90 -5.22 12.18
N VAL A 96 24.17 -6.32 12.39
CA VAL A 96 22.82 -6.52 11.86
C VAL A 96 21.94 -7.16 12.94
N GLN A 97 20.63 -7.02 12.81
CA GLN A 97 19.67 -7.56 13.78
C GLN A 97 19.58 -9.10 13.74
N PHE A 98 19.90 -9.68 12.59
CA PHE A 98 19.95 -11.12 12.37
C PHE A 98 21.36 -11.48 11.88
N PRO A 99 22.28 -11.88 12.78
CA PRO A 99 23.72 -11.79 12.57
C PRO A 99 24.30 -13.02 11.84
N PHE A 100 23.50 -13.61 10.96
CA PHE A 100 23.94 -14.68 10.08
C PHE A 100 24.30 -14.14 8.70
N TYR A 101 25.34 -14.72 8.12
CA TYR A 101 25.69 -14.61 6.71
C TYR A 101 25.99 -16.00 6.16
N TYR A 102 26.05 -16.14 4.84
CA TYR A 102 26.24 -17.46 4.25
C TYR A 102 27.04 -17.44 2.94
N VAL A 103 27.63 -18.59 2.63
CA VAL A 103 28.25 -18.90 1.35
C VAL A 103 27.28 -19.74 0.53
N ASP A 104 26.94 -19.28 -0.67
CA ASP A 104 26.19 -20.06 -1.66
C ASP A 104 27.15 -20.81 -2.58
N LEU A 105 27.22 -22.13 -2.44
CA LEU A 105 28.09 -22.98 -3.25
C LEU A 105 27.63 -23.06 -4.73
N GLY A 106 26.43 -22.57 -5.05
CA GLY A 106 25.88 -22.52 -6.42
C GLY A 106 25.42 -23.87 -6.97
N ALA A 107 25.50 -24.94 -6.19
CA ALA A 107 24.99 -26.27 -6.48
C ALA A 107 24.84 -27.06 -5.18
N LEU A 108 24.18 -28.21 -5.24
CA LEU A 108 24.08 -29.12 -4.10
C LEU A 108 25.28 -30.07 -4.09
N TYR A 109 25.98 -30.17 -2.97
CA TYR A 109 27.20 -30.96 -2.81
C TYR A 109 27.07 -31.99 -1.70
N ASN A 110 27.76 -33.12 -1.85
CA ASN A 110 28.10 -34.01 -0.74
C ASN A 110 29.50 -33.62 -0.25
N LEU A 111 29.56 -32.87 0.85
CA LEU A 111 30.81 -32.31 1.36
C LEU A 111 31.52 -33.32 2.28
N THR A 112 32.81 -33.54 2.02
CA THR A 112 33.69 -34.29 2.92
C THR A 112 34.20 -33.43 4.07
N SER A 113 34.28 -32.10 3.88
CA SER A 113 34.68 -31.16 4.93
C SER A 113 34.25 -29.72 4.64
N ILE A 114 34.04 -28.95 5.70
CA ILE A 114 33.97 -27.49 5.73
C ILE A 114 35.09 -27.01 6.66
N ASN A 115 36.02 -26.21 6.14
CA ASN A 115 37.17 -25.71 6.89
C ASN A 115 37.00 -24.21 7.06
N LEU A 116 36.89 -23.76 8.31
CA LEU A 116 36.71 -22.36 8.67
C LEU A 116 38.00 -21.83 9.28
N PHE A 117 38.47 -20.69 8.79
CA PHE A 117 39.70 -20.07 9.24
C PHE A 117 39.40 -18.75 9.95
N CYS A 118 39.95 -18.60 11.15
CA CYS A 118 39.94 -17.32 11.86
C CYS A 118 40.66 -16.26 11.02
N GLN A 119 40.23 -15.01 11.12
CA GLN A 119 40.95 -13.89 10.51
C GLN A 119 42.43 -13.87 10.95
N ASN A 120 43.30 -13.51 10.01
CA ASN A 120 44.75 -13.44 10.23
C ASN A 120 45.33 -12.10 9.78
N GLU A 121 44.48 -11.09 9.60
CA GLU A 121 44.89 -9.77 9.14
C GLU A 121 45.29 -8.89 10.35
N GLY A 122 46.40 -8.17 10.22
CA GLY A 122 46.95 -7.34 11.31
C GLY A 122 45.98 -6.24 11.77
N THR A 123 45.28 -5.62 10.82
CA THR A 123 44.33 -4.50 11.03
C THR A 123 43.13 -4.87 11.90
N PHE A 124 42.75 -6.15 11.92
CA PHE A 124 41.59 -6.66 12.66
C PHE A 124 41.89 -7.00 14.13
N ARG A 125 43.14 -6.87 14.60
CA ARG A 125 43.54 -7.20 15.99
C ARG A 125 42.94 -8.56 16.40
N ASN A 126 42.33 -8.71 17.58
CA ASN A 126 41.72 -9.96 18.03
C ASN A 126 40.21 -10.03 17.75
N LEU A 127 39.69 -9.28 16.77
CA LEU A 127 38.29 -9.39 16.38
C LEU A 127 38.00 -10.81 15.89
N GLY A 128 36.91 -11.40 16.39
CA GLY A 128 36.51 -12.78 16.11
C GLY A 128 37.27 -13.88 16.87
N VAL A 129 38.29 -13.53 17.67
CA VAL A 129 38.97 -14.49 18.56
C VAL A 129 38.21 -14.57 19.89
N ASN A 130 37.98 -15.77 20.39
CA ASN A 130 37.17 -16.09 21.57
C ASN A 130 35.74 -15.54 21.48
N VAL A 131 35.19 -15.47 20.26
CA VAL A 131 33.80 -15.09 20.02
C VAL A 131 33.06 -16.36 19.60
N PRO A 132 32.03 -16.81 20.34
CA PRO A 132 31.27 -17.99 19.98
C PRO A 132 30.42 -17.72 18.74
N PHE A 133 30.30 -18.73 17.90
CA PHE A 133 29.40 -18.75 16.76
C PHE A 133 28.94 -20.17 16.43
N ASP A 134 27.86 -20.25 15.67
CA ASP A 134 27.28 -21.48 15.15
C ASP A 134 27.53 -21.59 13.65
N VAL A 135 27.57 -22.84 13.18
CA VAL A 135 27.62 -23.19 11.76
C VAL A 135 26.42 -24.04 11.45
N HIS A 136 25.65 -23.60 10.46
CA HIS A 136 24.53 -24.32 9.91
C HIS A 136 24.78 -24.65 8.45
N THR A 137 24.01 -25.60 7.94
CA THR A 137 23.99 -25.96 6.52
C THR A 137 22.55 -25.93 6.01
N PHE A 138 22.38 -25.77 4.70
CA PHE A 138 21.08 -25.91 4.07
C PHE A 138 21.21 -26.42 2.64
N GLY A 139 20.35 -27.37 2.26
CA GLY A 139 20.41 -28.06 0.96
C GLY A 139 19.35 -27.64 -0.06
N GLN A 140 18.37 -26.80 0.33
CA GLN A 140 17.34 -26.31 -0.59
C GLN A 140 17.67 -24.90 -1.04
N TRP A 141 17.24 -24.51 -2.24
CA TRP A 141 17.44 -23.16 -2.74
C TRP A 141 16.76 -22.14 -1.82
N MET A 142 17.45 -21.04 -1.52
CA MET A 142 16.91 -19.88 -0.79
C MET A 142 17.29 -18.57 -1.48
N SER A 143 16.44 -17.55 -1.37
CA SER A 143 16.74 -16.22 -1.92
C SER A 143 17.50 -15.34 -0.91
N GLU A 144 18.32 -14.40 -1.41
CA GLU A 144 18.97 -13.37 -0.57
C GLU A 144 17.97 -12.55 0.25
N CYS A 145 16.74 -12.39 -0.24
CA CYS A 145 15.69 -11.69 0.48
C CYS A 145 15.00 -12.55 1.54
N ASN A 146 15.05 -13.89 1.44
CA ASN A 146 14.23 -14.78 2.25
C ASN A 146 14.99 -15.78 3.12
N TYR A 147 16.33 -15.80 3.08
CA TYR A 147 17.12 -16.77 3.85
C TYR A 147 16.74 -16.82 5.34
N GLN A 148 16.41 -15.68 5.96
CA GLN A 148 16.04 -15.58 7.38
C GLN A 148 14.76 -16.36 7.73
N SER A 149 13.83 -16.49 6.78
CA SER A 149 12.57 -17.22 6.98
C SER A 149 12.76 -18.73 7.10
N TYR A 150 13.93 -19.25 6.71
CA TYR A 150 14.27 -20.68 6.81
C TYR A 150 14.90 -21.05 8.15
N TYR A 151 15.11 -20.10 9.05
CA TYR A 151 15.62 -20.39 10.39
C TYR A 151 14.56 -21.12 11.24
N PRO A 152 14.93 -22.17 12.01
CA PRO A 152 16.28 -22.72 12.16
C PRO A 152 16.70 -23.62 10.99
N TRP A 153 17.92 -23.42 10.48
CA TRP A 153 18.55 -24.32 9.51
C TRP A 153 19.18 -25.54 10.18
N ASP A 154 19.68 -26.49 9.37
CA ASP A 154 20.38 -27.67 9.87
C ASP A 154 21.66 -27.28 10.63
N LEU A 155 21.61 -27.33 11.96
CA LEU A 155 22.76 -27.06 12.83
C LEU A 155 23.86 -28.11 12.60
N LEU A 156 25.06 -27.67 12.25
CA LEU A 156 26.24 -28.52 12.06
C LEU A 156 27.15 -28.49 13.30
N ALA A 157 27.40 -27.31 13.85
CA ALA A 157 28.17 -27.11 15.08
C ALA A 157 27.69 -25.85 15.80
N SER A 158 27.68 -25.87 17.13
CA SER A 158 27.26 -24.72 17.95
C SER A 158 28.31 -24.32 18.97
N GLY A 159 28.41 -23.03 19.26
CA GLY A 159 29.30 -22.49 20.28
C GLY A 159 30.79 -22.70 19.98
N ILE A 160 31.16 -22.80 18.70
CA ILE A 160 32.56 -22.93 18.31
C ILE A 160 33.27 -21.58 18.44
N GLU A 161 34.56 -21.62 18.79
CA GLU A 161 35.38 -20.43 19.01
C GLU A 161 36.76 -20.62 18.41
N PHE A 162 37.26 -19.58 17.74
CA PHE A 162 38.68 -19.49 17.41
C PHE A 162 39.45 -18.99 18.63
N LYS A 163 40.42 -19.75 19.12
CA LYS A 163 41.33 -19.40 20.21
C LYS A 163 42.50 -18.53 19.76
N LYS A 164 42.88 -18.56 18.49
CA LYS A 164 43.95 -17.72 17.93
C LYS A 164 43.70 -17.33 16.47
N LYS A 165 44.40 -16.29 16.01
CA LYS A 165 44.38 -15.86 14.61
C LYS A 165 44.85 -16.97 13.67
N GLY A 166 44.22 -17.05 12.50
CA GLY A 166 44.52 -18.07 11.48
C GLY A 166 44.24 -19.52 11.91
N GLU A 167 43.61 -19.74 13.06
CA GLU A 167 43.19 -21.08 13.48
C GLU A 167 42.16 -21.66 12.51
N GLU A 168 42.26 -22.96 12.28
CA GLU A 168 41.37 -23.73 11.44
C GLU A 168 40.42 -24.57 12.30
N VAL A 169 39.14 -24.54 11.96
CA VAL A 169 38.11 -25.45 12.49
C VAL A 169 37.57 -26.26 11.32
N VAL A 170 37.66 -27.58 11.40
CA VAL A 170 37.18 -28.51 10.37
C VAL A 170 35.89 -29.19 10.83
N LEU A 171 34.85 -29.10 10.03
CA LEU A 171 33.53 -29.68 10.28
C LEU A 171 33.17 -30.66 9.17
N ILE A 172 32.43 -31.72 9.51
CA ILE A 172 32.03 -32.77 8.55
C ILE A 172 30.51 -32.80 8.45
N PRO A 173 29.93 -32.29 7.34
CA PRO A 173 28.49 -32.38 7.10
C PRO A 173 28.03 -33.82 6.88
N ASN A 174 26.84 -34.15 7.39
CA ASN A 174 26.19 -35.46 7.19
C ASN A 174 24.98 -35.40 6.24
N LYS A 175 24.67 -34.22 5.72
CA LYS A 175 23.59 -33.95 4.75
C LYS A 175 24.16 -33.22 3.53
N PRO A 176 23.53 -33.34 2.35
CA PRO A 176 23.86 -32.51 1.21
C PRO A 176 23.79 -31.00 1.52
N VAL A 177 24.82 -30.26 1.12
CA VAL A 177 24.99 -28.84 1.44
C VAL A 177 24.98 -28.02 0.15
N GLN A 178 24.18 -26.96 0.13
CA GLN A 178 24.29 -25.90 -0.86
C GLN A 178 24.73 -24.57 -0.21
N TYR A 179 24.25 -24.30 1.00
CA TYR A 179 24.57 -23.09 1.75
C TYR A 179 25.31 -23.43 3.03
N ILE A 180 26.43 -22.72 3.29
CA ILE A 180 27.16 -22.75 4.56
C ILE A 180 26.83 -21.45 5.29
N ILE A 181 26.20 -21.55 6.44
CA ILE A 181 25.62 -20.40 7.15
C ILE A 181 26.35 -20.24 8.47
N ILE A 182 26.86 -19.03 8.74
CA ILE A 182 27.72 -18.74 9.87
C ILE A 182 27.14 -17.56 10.64
N GLY A 183 27.02 -17.69 11.96
CA GLY A 183 26.49 -16.66 12.83
C GLY A 183 25.92 -17.26 14.11
N GLN A 184 25.08 -16.53 14.83
CA GLN A 184 24.39 -17.03 16.01
C GLN A 184 23.04 -16.33 16.16
N PRO A 185 22.04 -16.91 16.85
CA PRO A 185 20.77 -16.22 17.08
C PRO A 185 21.00 -14.91 17.86
N ASN A 186 20.34 -13.82 17.43
CA ASN A 186 20.37 -12.58 18.20
C ASN A 186 19.39 -12.66 19.37
N THR A 187 19.89 -13.10 20.52
CA THR A 187 19.10 -13.20 21.76
C THR A 187 18.72 -11.84 22.34
N ASN A 188 19.33 -10.76 21.87
CA ASN A 188 19.16 -9.40 22.39
C ASN A 188 18.40 -8.49 21.40
N TYR A 189 17.60 -9.04 20.48
CA TYR A 189 16.78 -8.25 19.56
C TYR A 189 15.93 -7.21 20.33
N PRO A 190 15.88 -5.94 19.91
CA PRO A 190 16.29 -5.43 18.59
C PRO A 190 17.73 -4.88 18.52
N ILE A 191 18.57 -5.11 19.53
CA ILE A 191 19.96 -4.65 19.57
C ILE A 191 20.74 -5.38 18.47
N SER A 192 21.29 -4.62 17.52
CA SER A 192 22.17 -5.19 16.49
C SER A 192 23.43 -5.76 17.12
N VAL A 193 23.79 -6.98 16.73
CA VAL A 193 25.03 -7.63 17.16
C VAL A 193 25.96 -7.82 15.96
N ARG A 194 27.26 -7.85 16.21
CA ARG A 194 28.25 -8.07 15.15
C ARG A 194 28.35 -9.57 14.86
N PRO A 195 28.21 -10.00 13.60
CA PRO A 195 28.55 -11.36 13.20
C PRO A 195 30.05 -11.63 13.37
N ILE A 196 30.42 -12.91 13.37
CA ILE A 196 31.81 -13.37 13.45
C ILE A 196 32.63 -12.97 12.22
N GLN A 197 33.82 -12.39 12.40
CA GLN A 197 34.77 -12.14 11.31
C GLN A 197 35.44 -13.46 10.89
N ILE A 198 35.50 -13.72 9.59
CA ILE A 198 36.10 -14.93 9.03
C ILE A 198 37.23 -14.56 8.07
N GLY A 199 38.34 -15.28 8.19
CA GLY A 199 39.47 -15.17 7.28
C GLY A 199 39.19 -15.89 5.95
N GLU A 200 38.85 -17.17 6.01
CA GLU A 200 38.60 -18.01 4.82
C GLU A 200 37.61 -19.13 5.17
N ILE A 201 36.83 -19.57 4.18
CA ILE A 201 35.87 -20.68 4.22
C ILE A 201 36.20 -21.58 3.04
N GLN A 202 36.59 -22.81 3.32
CA GLN A 202 36.79 -23.84 2.31
C GLN A 202 35.74 -24.93 2.47
N ALA A 203 35.30 -25.49 1.36
CA ALA A 203 34.39 -26.61 1.33
C ALA A 203 34.89 -27.62 0.30
N HIS A 204 35.02 -28.87 0.69
CA HIS A 204 35.56 -29.92 -0.18
C HIS A 204 34.53 -31.02 -0.34
N GLY A 205 34.32 -31.51 -1.56
CA GLY A 205 33.33 -32.55 -1.82
C GLY A 205 32.97 -32.69 -3.29
N GLU A 206 31.92 -33.47 -3.54
CA GLU A 206 31.44 -33.80 -4.89
C GLU A 206 30.09 -33.13 -5.17
N LYS A 207 29.94 -32.59 -6.38
CA LYS A 207 28.68 -31.98 -6.84
C LYS A 207 27.66 -33.09 -7.09
N LEU A 208 26.50 -32.97 -6.45
CA LEU A 208 25.37 -33.87 -6.67
C LEU A 208 24.48 -33.40 -7.84
N ARG A 209 24.09 -32.11 -7.83
CA ARG A 209 23.26 -31.51 -8.88
C ARG A 209 23.36 -29.99 -8.89
N ASP A 210 23.00 -29.38 -10.01
CA ASP A 210 22.85 -27.92 -10.12
C ASP A 210 21.76 -27.36 -9.18
N THR A 211 21.89 -26.07 -8.86
CA THR A 211 20.88 -25.35 -8.08
C THR A 211 19.54 -25.39 -8.80
N GLN A 212 18.49 -25.79 -8.08
CA GLN A 212 17.12 -25.78 -8.60
C GLN A 212 16.46 -24.42 -8.35
N VAL A 213 16.74 -23.44 -9.22
CA VAL A 213 16.07 -22.13 -9.18
C VAL A 213 14.65 -22.27 -9.77
N PRO A 214 13.60 -21.75 -9.11
CA PRO A 214 12.25 -21.72 -9.68
C PRO A 214 12.24 -21.05 -11.06
N GLN A 215 11.64 -21.72 -12.05
CA GLN A 215 11.55 -21.21 -13.42
C GLN A 215 10.19 -20.56 -13.67
N VAL A 216 10.19 -19.44 -14.40
CA VAL A 216 8.96 -18.81 -14.88
C VAL A 216 8.36 -19.72 -15.97
N PRO A 217 7.09 -20.14 -15.86
CA PRO A 217 6.45 -20.91 -16.92
C PRO A 217 6.38 -20.10 -18.22
N THR A 218 6.60 -20.74 -19.37
CA THR A 218 6.68 -20.07 -20.68
C THR A 218 5.36 -19.41 -21.11
N GLY A 219 4.22 -19.84 -20.57
CA GLY A 219 2.91 -19.23 -20.85
C GLY A 219 2.47 -19.33 -22.31
N ASN A 220 3.01 -20.30 -23.06
CA ASN A 220 2.67 -20.55 -24.46
C ASN A 220 1.27 -21.19 -24.63
N GLU A 221 0.67 -21.65 -23.54
CA GLU A 221 -0.72 -22.11 -23.52
C GLU A 221 -1.70 -20.99 -23.92
N PRO A 222 -2.77 -21.30 -24.68
CA PRO A 222 -3.80 -20.32 -24.98
C PRO A 222 -4.47 -19.87 -23.68
N LEU A 223 -4.89 -18.60 -23.63
CA LEU A 223 -5.67 -18.08 -22.51
C LEU A 223 -6.99 -18.88 -22.44
N PRO A 224 -7.28 -19.58 -21.32
CA PRO A 224 -8.50 -20.39 -21.24
C PRO A 224 -9.74 -19.49 -21.34
N GLU A 225 -10.75 -19.95 -22.07
CA GLU A 225 -12.04 -19.26 -22.15
C GLU A 225 -12.67 -19.06 -20.78
N ASN A 226 -13.34 -17.93 -20.57
CA ASN A 226 -14.04 -17.67 -19.32
C ASN A 226 -15.48 -18.15 -19.40
N PHE A 227 -15.76 -19.29 -18.77
CA PHE A 227 -17.06 -19.96 -18.75
C PHE A 227 -18.21 -19.01 -18.41
N HIS A 228 -18.05 -18.10 -17.43
CA HIS A 228 -19.10 -17.13 -17.10
C HIS A 228 -19.33 -16.15 -18.24
N LYS A 229 -18.25 -15.58 -18.81
CA LYS A 229 -18.32 -14.64 -19.93
C LYS A 229 -18.87 -15.29 -21.19
N GLU A 230 -18.41 -16.49 -21.53
CA GLU A 230 -18.88 -17.23 -22.70
C GLU A 230 -20.33 -17.68 -22.53
N THR A 231 -20.76 -18.10 -21.34
CA THR A 231 -22.17 -18.41 -21.08
C THR A 231 -23.04 -17.16 -21.24
N ARG A 232 -22.59 -16.00 -20.75
CA ARG A 232 -23.32 -14.73 -20.96
C ARG A 232 -23.44 -14.39 -22.44
N LYS A 233 -22.36 -14.49 -23.22
CA LYS A 233 -22.38 -14.27 -24.68
C LYS A 233 -23.34 -15.23 -25.39
N ALA A 234 -23.27 -16.52 -25.04
CA ALA A 234 -24.10 -17.55 -25.64
C ALA A 234 -25.59 -17.37 -25.31
N VAL A 235 -25.92 -16.96 -24.09
CA VAL A 235 -27.32 -16.81 -23.66
C VAL A 235 -27.91 -15.47 -24.11
N LEU A 236 -27.18 -14.35 -23.92
CA LEU A 236 -27.70 -13.00 -24.19
C LEU A 236 -27.63 -12.62 -25.67
N GLY A 237 -26.70 -13.22 -26.42
CA GLY A 237 -26.46 -12.87 -27.83
C GLY A 237 -26.19 -11.38 -28.00
N LYS A 238 -27.05 -10.70 -28.76
CA LYS A 238 -26.96 -9.24 -29.03
C LYS A 238 -27.91 -8.41 -28.17
N GLN A 239 -28.55 -8.99 -27.15
CA GLN A 239 -29.49 -8.26 -26.30
C GLN A 239 -28.77 -7.19 -25.49
N GLU A 240 -29.29 -5.96 -25.47
CA GLU A 240 -28.68 -4.85 -24.72
C GLU A 240 -29.38 -4.55 -23.40
N LYS A 241 -30.69 -4.82 -23.31
CA LYS A 241 -31.51 -4.61 -22.11
C LYS A 241 -32.65 -5.62 -22.04
N ILE A 242 -33.06 -5.98 -20.83
CA ILE A 242 -34.16 -6.90 -20.57
C ILE A 242 -35.12 -6.22 -19.60
N TRP A 243 -36.41 -6.23 -19.90
CA TRP A 243 -37.42 -5.78 -18.95
C TRP A 243 -37.57 -6.82 -17.84
N MET A 244 -37.50 -6.37 -16.59
CA MET A 244 -37.61 -7.24 -15.41
C MET A 244 -38.48 -6.59 -14.35
N GLU A 245 -39.00 -7.42 -13.45
CA GLU A 245 -39.76 -7.00 -12.28
C GLU A 245 -39.06 -7.46 -10.99
N PRO A 246 -37.89 -6.88 -10.62
CA PRO A 246 -37.04 -7.39 -9.54
C PRO A 246 -37.74 -7.50 -8.19
N GLY A 247 -38.53 -6.49 -7.84
CA GLY A 247 -39.33 -6.56 -6.64
C GLY A 247 -38.54 -6.49 -5.35
N ARG A 248 -38.91 -7.36 -4.41
CA ARG A 248 -38.31 -7.46 -3.07
C ARG A 248 -37.36 -8.64 -2.99
N GLY A 249 -36.53 -8.86 -4.00
CA GLY A 249 -35.53 -9.91 -3.89
C GLY A 249 -34.66 -10.11 -5.10
N TYR A 250 -33.75 -11.06 -4.95
CA TYR A 250 -32.73 -11.35 -5.94
C TYR A 250 -32.34 -12.82 -5.90
N PHE A 251 -31.69 -13.30 -6.96
CA PHE A 251 -31.16 -14.64 -6.97
C PHE A 251 -29.77 -14.69 -6.35
N LYS A 252 -29.54 -15.63 -5.43
CA LYS A 252 -28.20 -15.90 -4.90
C LYS A 252 -27.52 -16.98 -5.77
N PRO A 253 -26.45 -16.64 -6.54
CA PRO A 253 -25.76 -17.61 -7.37
C PRO A 253 -25.13 -18.71 -6.52
N ASN A 254 -25.18 -19.95 -7.02
CA ASN A 254 -24.53 -21.07 -6.36
C ASN A 254 -23.16 -21.37 -6.99
N ASP A 255 -22.10 -20.88 -6.34
CA ASP A 255 -20.72 -21.03 -6.79
C ASP A 255 -20.29 -22.48 -7.02
N LYS A 256 -20.81 -23.42 -6.21
CA LYS A 256 -20.51 -24.85 -6.33
C LYS A 256 -20.96 -25.42 -7.67
N TYR A 257 -22.05 -24.90 -8.21
CA TYR A 257 -22.62 -25.34 -9.48
C TYR A 257 -22.26 -24.42 -10.66
N GLY A 258 -21.54 -23.33 -10.41
CA GLY A 258 -21.12 -22.39 -11.44
C GLY A 258 -22.29 -21.60 -12.05
N ASP A 259 -23.27 -21.21 -11.23
CA ASP A 259 -24.39 -20.40 -11.70
C ASP A 259 -23.90 -19.08 -12.31
N VAL A 260 -24.43 -18.74 -13.49
CA VAL A 260 -23.97 -17.58 -14.25
C VAL A 260 -25.00 -16.48 -14.19
N VAL A 261 -24.71 -15.40 -13.47
CA VAL A 261 -25.53 -14.18 -13.51
C VAL A 261 -25.48 -13.57 -14.90
N LEU A 262 -26.65 -13.23 -15.47
CA LEU A 262 -26.80 -12.66 -16.80
C LEU A 262 -27.06 -11.15 -16.74
N GLY A 263 -27.83 -10.68 -15.77
CA GLY A 263 -28.18 -9.26 -15.57
C GLY A 263 -28.49 -8.95 -14.12
N TRP A 264 -28.22 -7.70 -13.72
CA TRP A 264 -28.34 -7.20 -12.36
C TRP A 264 -28.63 -5.70 -12.34
N ALA A 265 -29.39 -5.25 -11.36
CA ALA A 265 -29.43 -3.85 -10.93
C ALA A 265 -28.33 -3.62 -9.88
N ASP A 266 -28.69 -3.70 -8.62
CA ASP A 266 -27.80 -3.81 -7.46
C ASP A 266 -27.44 -5.27 -7.17
N GLN A 267 -28.41 -6.18 -7.31
CA GLN A 267 -28.29 -7.62 -7.07
C GLN A 267 -28.70 -8.44 -8.31
N PRO A 268 -28.34 -9.74 -8.39
CA PRO A 268 -28.66 -10.58 -9.54
C PRO A 268 -30.17 -10.73 -9.80
N ASN A 269 -30.62 -10.34 -11.00
CA ASN A 269 -32.03 -10.44 -11.41
C ASN A 269 -32.25 -11.49 -12.51
N SER A 270 -31.19 -12.04 -13.08
CA SER A 270 -31.30 -13.18 -13.99
C SER A 270 -30.06 -14.07 -13.95
N MET A 271 -30.27 -15.36 -14.18
CA MET A 271 -29.20 -16.37 -14.14
C MET A 271 -29.39 -17.45 -15.20
N ALA A 272 -28.28 -17.94 -15.76
CA ALA A 272 -28.22 -19.20 -16.48
C ALA A 272 -27.73 -20.30 -15.54
N ILE A 273 -28.42 -21.43 -15.57
CA ILE A 273 -28.26 -22.52 -14.63
C ILE A 273 -28.06 -23.84 -15.37
N VAL A 274 -27.03 -24.57 -14.94
CA VAL A 274 -26.77 -25.94 -15.40
C VAL A 274 -26.79 -26.90 -14.21
N ARG A 275 -27.57 -27.98 -14.31
CA ARG A 275 -27.62 -29.06 -13.30
C ARG A 275 -27.64 -30.40 -14.02
N LYS A 276 -26.53 -31.14 -13.99
CA LYS A 276 -26.35 -32.33 -14.84
C LYS A 276 -26.61 -31.96 -16.31
N GLN A 277 -27.68 -32.48 -16.93
CA GLN A 277 -28.09 -32.15 -18.30
C GLN A 277 -29.13 -31.02 -18.36
N ALA A 278 -29.70 -30.59 -17.23
CA ALA A 278 -30.65 -29.48 -17.20
C ALA A 278 -29.97 -28.17 -17.58
N ARG A 279 -30.62 -27.43 -18.48
CA ARG A 279 -30.29 -26.05 -18.83
C ARG A 279 -31.51 -25.17 -18.57
N MET A 280 -31.33 -24.13 -17.77
CA MET A 280 -32.41 -23.21 -17.41
C MET A 280 -31.91 -21.77 -17.44
N VAL A 281 -32.77 -20.85 -17.86
CA VAL A 281 -32.57 -19.42 -17.68
C VAL A 281 -33.68 -18.88 -16.79
N LEU A 282 -33.31 -18.14 -15.75
CA LEU A 282 -34.23 -17.50 -14.83
C LEU A 282 -34.15 -15.99 -15.02
N VAL A 283 -35.31 -15.33 -15.03
CA VAL A 283 -35.44 -13.88 -15.06
C VAL A 283 -36.51 -13.44 -14.06
N MET A 284 -36.28 -12.30 -13.40
CA MET A 284 -37.29 -11.69 -12.54
C MET A 284 -38.44 -11.10 -13.37
N GLY A 285 -39.67 -11.53 -13.08
CA GLY A 285 -40.89 -11.10 -13.77
C GLY A 285 -41.44 -12.11 -14.76
N HIS A 286 -42.67 -11.89 -15.22
CA HIS A 286 -43.39 -12.82 -16.11
C HIS A 286 -43.39 -12.36 -17.58
N GLU A 287 -43.29 -11.05 -17.83
CA GLU A 287 -43.52 -10.46 -19.15
C GLU A 287 -42.56 -10.99 -20.21
N LEU A 288 -41.25 -11.06 -19.92
CA LEU A 288 -40.28 -11.63 -20.85
C LEU A 288 -40.68 -13.04 -21.29
N ILE A 289 -41.16 -13.87 -20.36
CA ILE A 289 -41.47 -15.28 -20.62
C ILE A 289 -42.67 -15.40 -21.55
N ARG A 290 -43.69 -14.57 -21.33
CA ARG A 290 -44.91 -14.55 -22.13
C ARG A 290 -44.69 -14.01 -23.54
N GLU A 291 -43.67 -13.17 -23.71
CA GLU A 291 -43.47 -12.42 -24.94
C GLU A 291 -42.21 -12.82 -25.72
N ILE A 292 -41.41 -13.77 -25.21
CA ILE A 292 -40.11 -14.12 -25.79
C ILE A 292 -40.21 -14.47 -27.28
N ASP A 293 -41.30 -15.11 -27.71
CA ASP A 293 -41.49 -15.59 -29.06
C ASP A 293 -42.16 -14.59 -30.01
N SER A 294 -42.88 -13.59 -29.48
CA SER A 294 -43.65 -12.63 -30.29
C SER A 294 -43.05 -11.22 -30.31
N ASN A 295 -42.45 -10.76 -29.20
CA ASN A 295 -42.00 -9.36 -29.07
C ASN A 295 -40.62 -9.12 -29.71
N PRO A 296 -40.50 -8.21 -30.69
CA PRO A 296 -39.23 -7.89 -31.36
C PRO A 296 -38.13 -7.37 -30.43
N LEU A 297 -38.48 -6.80 -29.27
CA LEU A 297 -37.55 -6.30 -28.26
C LEU A 297 -36.53 -7.36 -27.82
N TYR A 298 -36.94 -8.62 -27.79
CA TYR A 298 -36.12 -9.74 -27.36
C TYR A 298 -35.48 -10.51 -28.52
N GLY A 299 -35.52 -9.99 -29.75
CA GLY A 299 -34.98 -10.70 -30.92
C GLY A 299 -33.52 -11.13 -30.77
N GLY A 300 -32.69 -10.34 -30.09
CA GLY A 300 -31.29 -10.66 -29.81
C GLY A 300 -31.11 -11.82 -28.82
N LEU A 301 -31.96 -11.86 -27.78
CA LEU A 301 -32.01 -12.91 -26.76
C LEU A 301 -32.70 -14.19 -27.26
N ARG A 302 -33.79 -14.07 -28.02
CA ARG A 302 -34.69 -15.16 -28.41
C ARG A 302 -33.94 -16.31 -29.06
N ALA A 303 -33.15 -16.00 -30.10
CA ALA A 303 -32.42 -17.01 -30.86
C ALA A 303 -31.25 -17.61 -30.06
N SER A 304 -30.44 -16.75 -29.42
CA SER A 304 -29.25 -17.15 -28.66
C SER A 304 -29.60 -17.95 -27.41
N CYS A 305 -30.58 -17.50 -26.63
CA CYS A 305 -31.10 -18.22 -25.47
C CYS A 305 -31.71 -19.57 -25.87
N LYS A 306 -32.46 -19.64 -26.98
CA LYS A 306 -33.03 -20.91 -27.48
C LYS A 306 -31.92 -21.88 -27.84
N GLU A 307 -30.94 -21.43 -28.63
CA GLU A 307 -29.78 -22.21 -29.03
C GLU A 307 -29.01 -22.76 -27.82
N TRP A 308 -28.80 -21.92 -26.79
CA TRP A 308 -28.12 -22.36 -25.57
C TRP A 308 -28.95 -23.36 -24.76
N LEU A 309 -30.25 -23.12 -24.59
CA LEU A 309 -31.17 -23.97 -23.83
C LEU A 309 -31.39 -25.34 -24.48
N THR A 310 -31.50 -25.38 -25.82
CA THR A 310 -31.68 -26.62 -26.59
C THR A 310 -30.35 -27.31 -26.93
N ASN A 311 -29.22 -26.79 -26.45
CA ASN A 311 -27.87 -27.29 -26.74
C ASN A 311 -27.61 -27.40 -28.26
N GLY A 312 -28.07 -26.40 -29.02
CA GLY A 312 -27.88 -26.28 -30.46
C GLY A 312 -28.93 -26.98 -31.33
N SER A 313 -29.97 -27.58 -30.75
CA SER A 313 -31.05 -28.20 -31.53
C SER A 313 -31.92 -27.15 -32.21
N SER A 314 -32.09 -27.26 -33.53
CA SER A 314 -32.96 -26.41 -34.35
C SER A 314 -34.43 -26.80 -34.29
N MET A 315 -34.78 -27.94 -33.67
CA MET A 315 -36.15 -28.47 -33.61
C MET A 315 -36.91 -28.08 -32.35
N GLY A 316 -36.23 -27.53 -31.35
CA GLY A 316 -36.84 -27.11 -30.09
C GLY A 316 -37.56 -25.77 -30.26
N GLU A 317 -38.80 -25.71 -29.78
CA GLU A 317 -39.60 -24.48 -29.73
C GLU A 317 -39.82 -24.02 -28.28
N TYR A 318 -40.17 -22.75 -28.12
CA TYR A 318 -40.66 -22.25 -26.83
C TYR A 318 -42.12 -22.65 -26.67
N VAL A 319 -42.44 -23.40 -25.62
CA VAL A 319 -43.79 -23.94 -25.39
C VAL A 319 -44.18 -23.76 -23.92
N GLY A 320 -45.42 -23.35 -23.66
CA GLY A 320 -45.92 -23.22 -22.28
C GLY A 320 -45.87 -24.56 -21.53
N VAL A 321 -45.52 -24.55 -20.25
CA VAL A 321 -45.42 -25.79 -19.45
C VAL A 321 -46.77 -26.51 -19.27
N ASN A 322 -47.88 -25.80 -19.44
CA ASN A 322 -49.24 -26.36 -19.41
C ASN A 322 -49.77 -26.70 -20.81
N GLU A 323 -48.99 -26.49 -21.86
CA GLU A 323 -49.34 -26.82 -23.25
C GLU A 323 -48.76 -28.20 -23.65
N ASN A 324 -49.09 -28.65 -24.86
CA ASN A 324 -48.55 -29.90 -25.40
C ASN A 324 -47.13 -29.70 -25.95
N TYR A 325 -46.12 -29.97 -25.11
CA TYR A 325 -44.71 -29.95 -25.49
C TYR A 325 -44.14 -31.35 -25.75
N ARG A 326 -43.09 -31.43 -26.57
CA ARG A 326 -42.33 -32.65 -26.88
C ARG A 326 -40.91 -32.60 -26.30
N PRO A 327 -40.18 -33.73 -26.24
CA PRO A 327 -38.77 -33.71 -25.92
C PRO A 327 -37.99 -32.78 -26.87
N GLY A 328 -37.10 -31.96 -26.32
CA GLY A 328 -36.31 -30.95 -27.03
C GLY A 328 -36.86 -29.53 -26.95
N ASP A 329 -38.13 -29.35 -26.59
CA ASP A 329 -38.73 -28.02 -26.42
C ASP A 329 -38.22 -27.32 -25.16
N VAL A 330 -38.23 -25.99 -25.22
CA VAL A 330 -37.95 -25.09 -24.09
C VAL A 330 -39.26 -24.77 -23.38
N LEU A 331 -39.39 -25.20 -22.13
CA LEU A 331 -40.57 -24.96 -21.32
C LEU A 331 -40.56 -23.52 -20.81
N LEU A 332 -41.61 -22.76 -21.17
CA LEU A 332 -41.91 -21.45 -20.60
C LEU A 332 -42.68 -21.67 -19.29
N ILE A 333 -42.08 -21.24 -18.18
CA ILE A 333 -42.66 -21.42 -16.85
C ILE A 333 -42.75 -20.07 -16.15
N THR A 334 -43.95 -19.73 -15.68
CA THR A 334 -44.21 -18.61 -14.77
C THR A 334 -44.81 -19.14 -13.48
N ARG A 335 -44.94 -18.29 -12.45
CA ARG A 335 -45.60 -18.69 -11.20
C ARG A 335 -47.09 -19.00 -11.37
N ASP A 336 -47.71 -18.44 -12.41
CA ASP A 336 -49.14 -18.61 -12.67
C ASP A 336 -49.45 -20.02 -13.22
N ASP A 337 -48.42 -20.82 -13.55
CA ASP A 337 -48.55 -22.16 -14.07
C ASP A 337 -48.65 -23.23 -12.97
N GLN A 338 -49.52 -24.23 -13.20
CA GLN A 338 -49.68 -25.39 -12.31
C GLN A 338 -49.17 -26.66 -13.00
N PHE A 339 -48.10 -27.24 -12.47
CA PHE A 339 -47.46 -28.43 -13.05
C PHE A 339 -46.97 -29.40 -11.96
N ASP A 340 -46.78 -30.65 -12.36
CA ASP A 340 -46.15 -31.68 -11.51
C ASP A 340 -44.64 -31.41 -11.40
N VAL A 341 -44.22 -31.00 -10.20
CA VAL A 341 -42.84 -30.62 -9.89
C VAL A 341 -41.86 -31.76 -10.17
N ASP A 342 -42.24 -33.01 -9.88
CA ASP A 342 -41.37 -34.17 -10.01
C ASP A 342 -41.19 -34.54 -11.48
N GLN A 343 -42.28 -34.49 -12.23
CA GLN A 343 -42.26 -34.71 -13.68
C GLN A 343 -41.36 -33.68 -14.38
N ILE A 344 -41.57 -32.38 -14.11
CA ILE A 344 -40.77 -31.31 -14.71
C ILE A 344 -39.31 -31.41 -14.26
N TYR A 345 -39.06 -31.64 -12.97
CA TYR A 345 -37.71 -31.85 -12.45
C TYR A 345 -36.98 -32.98 -13.18
N CYS A 346 -37.62 -34.13 -13.39
CA CYS A 346 -37.03 -35.28 -14.09
C CYS A 346 -36.76 -34.99 -15.57
N LYS A 347 -37.67 -34.30 -16.26
CA LYS A 347 -37.49 -33.89 -17.66
C LYS A 347 -36.33 -32.92 -17.83
N LEU A 348 -36.19 -31.95 -16.93
CA LEU A 348 -35.07 -31.01 -16.94
C LEU A 348 -33.76 -31.75 -16.62
N LEU A 349 -33.71 -32.52 -15.54
CA LEU A 349 -32.49 -33.17 -15.07
C LEU A 349 -31.93 -34.20 -16.07
N SER A 350 -32.81 -34.86 -16.83
CA SER A 350 -32.43 -35.79 -17.91
C SER A 350 -32.00 -35.10 -19.20
N GLY A 351 -32.24 -33.79 -19.36
CA GLY A 351 -32.02 -33.07 -20.61
C GLY A 351 -33.11 -33.29 -21.66
N SER A 352 -34.21 -33.98 -21.31
CA SER A 352 -35.34 -34.18 -22.22
C SER A 352 -36.00 -32.86 -22.62
N ASN A 353 -35.99 -31.88 -21.72
CA ASN A 353 -36.45 -30.52 -21.96
C ASN A 353 -35.53 -29.52 -21.24
N SER A 354 -35.62 -28.25 -21.63
CA SER A 354 -34.96 -27.12 -20.95
C SER A 354 -36.02 -26.12 -20.49
N ALA A 355 -35.66 -25.08 -19.75
CA ALA A 355 -36.65 -24.10 -19.30
C ALA A 355 -36.17 -22.64 -19.36
N LEU A 356 -37.11 -21.76 -19.69
CA LEU A 356 -37.00 -20.32 -19.50
C LEU A 356 -38.07 -19.92 -18.47
N ILE A 357 -37.62 -19.42 -17.32
CA ILE A 357 -38.41 -19.31 -16.10
C ILE A 357 -38.53 -17.85 -15.69
N GLY A 358 -39.77 -17.41 -15.46
CA GLY A 358 -40.11 -16.10 -14.92
C GLY A 358 -40.46 -16.25 -13.45
N TYR A 359 -39.67 -15.63 -12.57
CA TYR A 359 -39.88 -15.69 -11.13
C TYR A 359 -40.32 -14.32 -10.61
N PRO A 360 -41.48 -14.18 -9.94
CA PRO A 360 -42.02 -12.88 -9.62
C PRO A 360 -41.54 -12.37 -8.25
N ARG A 361 -42.09 -11.20 -7.89
CA ARG A 361 -41.69 -10.26 -6.85
C ARG A 361 -41.44 -10.77 -5.42
N ARG A 362 -41.90 -11.98 -5.04
CA ARG A 362 -41.94 -12.52 -3.65
C ARG A 362 -41.79 -14.05 -3.66
N ASP A 363 -41.37 -14.66 -2.56
CA ASP A 363 -41.33 -16.13 -2.42
C ASP A 363 -42.64 -16.66 -1.78
N THR A 364 -43.24 -17.71 -2.36
CA THR A 364 -44.45 -18.38 -1.88
C THR A 364 -44.33 -19.88 -2.16
N ASP A 365 -44.86 -20.73 -1.29
CA ASP A 365 -44.73 -22.20 -1.43
C ASP A 365 -45.66 -22.75 -2.52
N ASP A 366 -45.21 -22.71 -3.76
CA ASP A 366 -45.89 -23.23 -4.96
C ASP A 366 -44.99 -24.16 -5.78
N SER A 367 -45.54 -24.73 -6.86
CA SER A 367 -44.83 -25.66 -7.75
C SER A 367 -43.51 -25.09 -8.28
N LEU A 368 -43.45 -23.79 -8.62
CA LEU A 368 -42.23 -23.17 -9.11
C LEU A 368 -41.17 -23.05 -8.01
N SER A 369 -41.54 -22.59 -6.83
CA SER A 369 -40.61 -22.44 -5.69
C SER A 369 -40.11 -23.79 -5.20
N GLN A 370 -40.97 -24.81 -5.22
CA GLN A 370 -40.59 -26.21 -4.96
C GLN A 370 -39.61 -26.73 -6.02
N LEU A 371 -39.82 -26.44 -7.31
CA LEU A 371 -38.89 -26.79 -8.39
C LEU A 371 -37.53 -26.13 -8.20
N LEU A 372 -37.49 -24.82 -7.91
CA LEU A 372 -36.24 -24.08 -7.68
C LEU A 372 -35.47 -24.65 -6.48
N LYS A 373 -36.16 -24.96 -5.38
CA LYS A 373 -35.59 -25.63 -4.20
C LYS A 373 -34.99 -26.99 -4.57
N LYS A 374 -35.67 -27.78 -5.39
CA LYS A 374 -35.19 -29.09 -5.88
C LYS A 374 -33.96 -28.95 -6.79
N MET A 375 -33.88 -27.86 -7.55
CA MET A 375 -32.72 -27.47 -8.37
C MET A 375 -31.60 -26.78 -7.60
N LYS A 376 -31.77 -26.57 -6.28
CA LYS A 376 -30.83 -25.87 -5.40
C LYS A 376 -30.53 -24.44 -5.85
N ILE A 377 -31.56 -23.76 -6.32
CA ILE A 377 -31.56 -22.33 -6.67
C ILE A 377 -32.14 -21.59 -5.48
N THR A 378 -31.48 -20.50 -5.07
CA THR A 378 -31.86 -19.72 -3.89
C THR A 378 -32.33 -18.33 -4.30
N PHE A 379 -33.51 -17.95 -3.82
CA PHE A 379 -34.02 -16.58 -3.87
C PHE A 379 -33.87 -15.95 -2.49
N ILE A 380 -33.50 -14.68 -2.43
CA ILE A 380 -33.35 -13.92 -1.19
C ILE A 380 -34.35 -12.77 -1.22
N GLU A 381 -35.25 -12.74 -0.23
CA GLU A 381 -36.18 -11.63 -0.05
C GLU A 381 -35.50 -10.46 0.68
N THR A 382 -35.79 -9.23 0.24
CA THR A 382 -35.23 -7.99 0.77
C THR A 382 -36.34 -7.06 1.26
N THR A 383 -35.99 -6.10 2.13
CA THR A 383 -36.92 -5.05 2.56
C THR A 383 -37.09 -3.96 1.51
N GLU A 384 -36.08 -3.79 0.64
CA GLU A 384 -36.10 -2.81 -0.44
C GLU A 384 -36.88 -3.35 -1.64
N GLU A 385 -37.72 -2.48 -2.20
CA GLU A 385 -38.62 -2.81 -3.29
C GLU A 385 -38.21 -2.06 -4.55
N LEU A 386 -37.66 -2.79 -5.52
CA LEU A 386 -37.30 -2.25 -6.82
C LEU A 386 -38.52 -2.26 -7.76
N PRO A 387 -38.79 -1.15 -8.48
CA PRO A 387 -39.86 -1.09 -9.46
C PRO A 387 -39.51 -1.91 -10.72
N PRO A 388 -40.52 -2.33 -11.51
CA PRO A 388 -40.29 -2.83 -12.86
C PRO A 388 -39.45 -1.86 -13.69
N GLN A 389 -38.42 -2.37 -14.35
CA GLN A 389 -37.46 -1.55 -15.08
C GLN A 389 -36.70 -2.34 -16.13
N PHE A 390 -36.04 -1.62 -17.04
CA PHE A 390 -35.04 -2.21 -17.92
C PHE A 390 -33.72 -2.41 -17.21
N ILE A 391 -33.26 -3.66 -17.15
CA ILE A 391 -31.91 -4.02 -16.71
C ILE A 391 -30.98 -4.06 -17.92
N SER A 392 -29.90 -3.29 -17.89
CA SER A 392 -28.89 -3.33 -18.95
C SER A 392 -28.09 -4.62 -18.87
N VAL A 393 -27.91 -5.28 -20.02
CA VAL A 393 -27.09 -6.50 -20.18
C VAL A 393 -26.01 -6.35 -21.25
N LYS A 394 -25.94 -5.18 -21.90
CA LYS A 394 -25.03 -4.87 -23.03
C LYS A 394 -23.57 -5.25 -22.77
N ASP A 395 -23.05 -4.91 -21.59
CA ASP A 395 -21.65 -5.14 -21.23
C ASP A 395 -21.47 -6.30 -20.22
N SER A 396 -22.55 -7.04 -19.93
CA SER A 396 -22.54 -8.16 -18.97
C SER A 396 -21.55 -9.25 -19.40
N ALA A 397 -21.49 -9.53 -20.69
CA ALA A 397 -20.60 -10.52 -21.29
C ALA A 397 -19.11 -10.28 -20.98
N ASP A 398 -18.68 -9.02 -20.90
CA ASP A 398 -17.27 -8.67 -20.67
C ASP A 398 -16.98 -8.30 -19.21
N SER A 399 -18.01 -8.12 -18.38
CA SER A 399 -17.90 -7.77 -16.96
C SER A 399 -17.35 -8.89 -16.08
N ASP A 400 -16.56 -8.53 -15.06
CA ASP A 400 -16.08 -9.44 -14.02
C ASP A 400 -17.03 -9.53 -12.80
N ALA A 401 -18.10 -8.72 -12.80
CA ALA A 401 -19.11 -8.70 -11.74
C ALA A 401 -19.75 -10.08 -11.57
N PHE A 402 -20.01 -10.47 -10.31
CA PHE A 402 -20.63 -11.75 -9.92
C PHE A 402 -19.92 -13.02 -10.43
N ILE A 403 -18.69 -12.92 -10.95
CA ILE A 403 -17.84 -14.11 -11.15
C ILE A 403 -17.29 -14.51 -9.78
N PRO A 404 -17.45 -15.77 -9.32
CA PRO A 404 -16.98 -16.20 -8.01
C PRO A 404 -15.47 -16.08 -7.86
N THR A 405 -15.00 -15.64 -6.68
CA THR A 405 -13.57 -15.57 -6.37
C THR A 405 -12.89 -16.93 -6.53
N SER A 406 -13.56 -17.99 -6.09
CA SER A 406 -13.05 -19.36 -6.22
C SER A 406 -12.83 -19.80 -7.67
N TYR A 407 -13.66 -19.33 -8.61
CA TYR A 407 -13.52 -19.60 -10.04
C TYR A 407 -12.28 -18.92 -10.62
N TRP A 408 -12.04 -17.65 -10.27
CA TRP A 408 -10.82 -16.93 -10.66
C TRP A 408 -9.56 -17.63 -10.18
N LEU A 409 -9.52 -18.02 -8.90
CA LEU A 409 -8.37 -18.73 -8.34
C LEU A 409 -8.16 -20.09 -9.00
N GLU A 410 -9.23 -20.86 -9.26
CA GLU A 410 -9.12 -22.14 -9.97
C GLU A 410 -8.57 -21.97 -11.39
N ARG A 411 -8.94 -20.90 -12.11
CA ARG A 411 -8.35 -20.59 -13.42
C ARG A 411 -6.86 -20.33 -13.31
N TYR A 412 -6.42 -19.58 -12.31
CA TYR A 412 -5.01 -19.27 -12.09
C TYR A 412 -4.20 -20.50 -11.68
N VAL A 413 -4.76 -21.37 -10.83
CA VAL A 413 -4.17 -22.66 -10.50
C VAL A 413 -4.01 -23.53 -11.75
N LYS A 414 -4.94 -23.47 -12.70
CA LYS A 414 -4.89 -24.27 -13.94
C LYS A 414 -3.98 -23.70 -15.02
N SER A 415 -3.93 -22.37 -15.18
CA SER A 415 -3.20 -21.71 -16.26
C SER A 415 -2.33 -20.57 -15.75
N TRP A 416 -1.04 -20.68 -16.05
CA TRP A 416 -0.09 -19.59 -15.85
C TRP A 416 -0.47 -18.39 -16.71
N LYS A 417 -0.87 -18.61 -17.98
CA LYS A 417 -1.25 -17.50 -18.88
C LYS A 417 -2.39 -16.67 -18.29
N ALA A 418 -3.43 -17.32 -17.73
CA ALA A 418 -4.51 -16.61 -17.05
C ALA A 418 -3.98 -15.84 -15.83
N PHE A 419 -3.16 -16.49 -15.00
CA PHE A 419 -2.61 -15.89 -13.79
C PHE A 419 -1.67 -14.71 -14.03
N SER A 420 -0.92 -14.71 -15.13
CA SER A 420 0.05 -13.66 -15.47
C SER A 420 -0.50 -12.54 -16.35
N THR A 421 -1.75 -12.63 -16.84
CA THR A 421 -2.31 -11.63 -17.75
C THR A 421 -3.68 -11.07 -17.34
N GLN A 422 -4.49 -11.83 -16.61
CA GLN A 422 -5.79 -11.36 -16.12
C GLN A 422 -5.64 -10.74 -14.73
N HIS A 423 -6.30 -9.62 -14.44
CA HIS A 423 -6.19 -8.96 -13.14
C HIS A 423 -7.20 -9.55 -12.16
N PHE A 424 -6.74 -9.91 -10.96
CA PHE A 424 -7.58 -10.35 -9.87
C PHE A 424 -8.14 -9.14 -9.11
N GLN A 425 -9.46 -9.11 -8.92
CA GLN A 425 -10.12 -8.06 -8.16
C GLN A 425 -10.43 -8.56 -6.76
N ALA A 426 -9.77 -7.99 -5.75
CA ALA A 426 -10.10 -8.24 -4.36
C ALA A 426 -11.41 -7.53 -3.98
N ARG A 427 -12.26 -8.25 -3.26
CA ARG A 427 -13.58 -7.82 -2.75
C ARG A 427 -13.55 -7.84 -1.24
N SER A 428 -13.46 -6.66 -0.63
CA SER A 428 -13.31 -6.52 0.83
C SER A 428 -14.49 -7.13 1.60
N GLU A 429 -15.67 -7.18 0.99
CA GLU A 429 -16.89 -7.78 1.54
C GLU A 429 -16.81 -9.29 1.71
N GLU A 430 -15.91 -9.96 0.99
CA GLU A 430 -15.68 -11.41 1.09
C GLU A 430 -14.57 -11.77 2.08
N LEU A 431 -13.78 -10.80 2.55
CA LEU A 431 -12.66 -11.02 3.47
C LEU A 431 -13.14 -11.21 4.91
N GLY A 432 -12.45 -12.08 5.66
CA GLY A 432 -12.84 -12.41 7.04
C GLY A 432 -14.11 -13.27 7.13
N ILE A 433 -14.54 -13.87 6.02
CA ILE A 433 -15.65 -14.82 5.94
C ILE A 433 -15.10 -16.20 5.56
N GLU A 434 -15.55 -17.24 6.27
CA GLU A 434 -15.18 -18.62 5.98
C GLU A 434 -15.67 -19.02 4.59
N GLN A 435 -14.74 -19.44 3.72
CA GLN A 435 -15.03 -19.85 2.36
C GLN A 435 -14.11 -20.99 1.97
N GLN A 436 -14.41 -22.18 2.47
CA GLN A 436 -13.56 -23.37 2.31
C GLN A 436 -13.10 -23.61 0.87
N TYR A 437 -13.99 -23.45 -0.11
CA TYR A 437 -13.63 -23.63 -1.52
C TYR A 437 -12.67 -22.55 -2.04
N VAL A 438 -12.76 -21.30 -1.56
CA VAL A 438 -11.78 -20.25 -1.88
C VAL A 438 -10.43 -20.57 -1.24
N GLU A 439 -10.42 -20.90 0.04
CA GLU A 439 -9.22 -21.24 0.81
C GLU A 439 -8.44 -22.42 0.20
N ASP A 440 -9.14 -23.46 -0.24
CA ASP A 440 -8.54 -24.60 -0.93
C ASP A 440 -7.84 -24.18 -2.23
N ARG A 441 -8.39 -23.19 -2.96
CA ARG A 441 -7.75 -22.66 -4.18
C ARG A 441 -6.57 -21.76 -3.86
N VAL A 442 -6.62 -20.99 -2.78
CA VAL A 442 -5.47 -20.21 -2.29
C VAL A 442 -4.31 -21.14 -1.91
N LYS A 443 -4.59 -22.25 -1.23
CA LYS A 443 -3.60 -23.28 -0.89
C LYS A 443 -2.98 -23.90 -2.15
N LYS A 444 -3.79 -24.37 -3.10
CA LYS A 444 -3.30 -24.93 -4.38
C LYS A 444 -2.49 -23.92 -5.19
N LEU A 445 -2.87 -22.64 -5.19
CA LEU A 445 -2.12 -21.58 -5.87
C LEU A 445 -0.73 -21.42 -5.23
N THR A 446 -0.65 -21.47 -3.91
CA THR A 446 0.59 -21.38 -3.15
C THR A 446 1.47 -22.62 -3.31
N GLU A 447 0.89 -23.83 -3.28
CA GLU A 447 1.62 -25.07 -3.56
C GLU A 447 2.24 -25.06 -4.95
N LYS A 448 1.53 -24.52 -5.95
CA LYS A 448 1.99 -24.48 -7.34
C LYS A 448 3.01 -23.38 -7.62
N TYR A 449 2.82 -22.18 -7.06
CA TYR A 449 3.60 -21.00 -7.44
C TYR A 449 4.39 -20.36 -6.29
N GLY A 450 4.23 -20.80 -5.04
CA GLY A 450 4.83 -20.17 -3.85
C GLY A 450 6.35 -19.98 -3.94
N SER A 451 7.10 -21.02 -4.34
CA SER A 451 8.55 -20.90 -4.52
C SER A 451 8.94 -19.92 -5.64
N LEU A 452 8.14 -19.84 -6.72
CA LEU A 452 8.35 -18.85 -7.77
C LEU A 452 8.06 -17.43 -7.27
N MET A 453 7.01 -17.25 -6.48
CA MET A 453 6.66 -15.96 -5.87
C MET A 453 7.70 -15.51 -4.86
N GLU A 454 8.33 -16.43 -4.14
CA GLU A 454 9.49 -16.13 -3.29
C GLU A 454 10.71 -15.72 -4.11
N TYR A 455 10.96 -16.38 -5.25
CA TYR A 455 12.07 -16.03 -6.13
C TYR A 455 11.94 -14.64 -6.76
N LEU A 456 10.73 -14.31 -7.19
CA LEU A 456 10.39 -13.04 -7.83
C LEU A 456 10.06 -11.94 -6.84
N GLY A 457 9.74 -12.29 -5.60
CA GLY A 457 9.19 -11.39 -4.59
C GLY A 457 10.09 -10.17 -4.34
N PRO A 458 9.51 -8.96 -4.27
CA PRO A 458 10.26 -7.73 -4.08
C PRO A 458 10.80 -7.57 -2.65
N CYS A 459 12.02 -7.03 -2.51
CA CYS A 459 12.58 -6.67 -1.21
C CYS A 459 13.54 -5.46 -1.30
N ASP A 460 14.02 -5.00 -0.15
CA ASP A 460 14.87 -3.82 0.01
C ASP A 460 16.27 -3.97 -0.63
N THR A 461 16.81 -5.18 -0.64
CA THR A 461 18.13 -5.49 -1.21
C THR A 461 18.06 -5.94 -2.67
N LYS A 462 16.93 -6.52 -3.09
CA LYS A 462 16.68 -6.99 -4.47
C LYS A 462 15.29 -6.54 -4.91
N ASN A 463 15.23 -5.35 -5.51
CA ASN A 463 13.98 -4.84 -6.08
C ASN A 463 13.52 -5.75 -7.21
N TYR A 464 12.23 -6.05 -7.25
CA TYR A 464 11.59 -6.66 -8.42
C TYR A 464 11.55 -5.62 -9.55
N VAL A 465 12.02 -5.98 -10.75
CA VAL A 465 11.89 -5.16 -11.96
C VAL A 465 10.69 -5.67 -12.74
N LYS A 466 9.72 -4.80 -12.99
CA LYS A 466 8.45 -5.16 -13.61
C LYS A 466 8.68 -5.82 -14.97
N ASN A 467 8.19 -7.05 -15.09
CA ASN A 467 8.22 -7.86 -16.31
C ASN A 467 6.77 -8.26 -16.67
N GLU A 468 6.41 -8.14 -17.94
CA GLU A 468 5.06 -8.45 -18.45
C GLU A 468 4.62 -9.90 -18.20
N GLU A 469 5.57 -10.84 -18.12
CA GLU A 469 5.30 -12.25 -17.89
C GLU A 469 4.98 -12.58 -16.42
N THR A 470 5.33 -11.71 -15.47
CA THR A 470 5.30 -12.05 -14.03
C THR A 470 4.66 -11.00 -13.14
N ALA A 471 4.57 -9.73 -13.57
CA ALA A 471 4.08 -8.63 -12.73
C ALA A 471 2.62 -8.81 -12.29
N THR A 472 1.74 -9.19 -13.22
CA THR A 472 0.33 -9.46 -12.91
C THR A 472 0.20 -10.67 -12.00
N ALA A 473 1.00 -11.72 -12.19
CA ALA A 473 0.98 -12.91 -11.33
C ALA A 473 1.38 -12.56 -9.88
N LEU A 474 2.40 -11.72 -9.68
CA LEU A 474 2.76 -11.22 -8.35
C LEU A 474 1.64 -10.38 -7.71
N LEU A 475 1.00 -9.49 -8.46
CA LEU A 475 -0.14 -8.70 -7.99
C LEU A 475 -1.33 -9.61 -7.60
N ASN A 476 -1.65 -10.56 -8.46
CA ASN A 476 -2.71 -11.53 -8.23
C ASN A 476 -2.40 -12.40 -7.01
N TYR A 477 -1.16 -12.86 -6.85
CA TYR A 477 -0.73 -13.61 -5.67
C TYR A 477 -0.87 -12.77 -4.38
N ASN A 478 -0.44 -11.51 -4.43
CA ASN A 478 -0.56 -10.56 -3.32
C ASN A 478 -2.00 -10.39 -2.85
N LEU A 479 -2.95 -10.29 -3.78
CA LEU A 479 -4.36 -10.11 -3.49
C LEU A 479 -5.07 -11.42 -3.13
N ALA A 480 -4.75 -12.53 -3.81
CA ALA A 480 -5.35 -13.84 -3.56
C ALA A 480 -5.07 -14.34 -2.15
N LEU A 481 -3.86 -14.13 -1.63
CA LEU A 481 -3.50 -14.52 -0.26
C LEU A 481 -4.30 -13.78 0.82
N LYS A 482 -5.03 -12.70 0.50
CA LYS A 482 -5.91 -12.03 1.46
C LYS A 482 -7.16 -12.85 1.79
N TYR A 483 -7.51 -13.85 0.98
CA TYR A 483 -8.72 -14.68 1.16
C TYR A 483 -8.51 -15.88 2.09
N GLN A 484 -7.62 -15.73 3.07
CA GLN A 484 -7.41 -16.73 4.10
C GLN A 484 -8.30 -16.43 5.30
N TYR A 485 -8.90 -17.46 5.86
CA TYR A 485 -9.75 -17.37 7.04
C TYR A 485 -9.21 -18.28 8.14
N GLY A 486 -9.57 -17.96 9.39
CA GLY A 486 -9.21 -18.76 10.55
C GLY A 486 -8.32 -18.03 11.54
N SER A 487 -7.96 -18.78 12.57
CA SER A 487 -7.20 -18.34 13.76
C SER A 487 -5.94 -19.18 14.00
N GLY A 488 -5.66 -20.12 13.10
CA GLY A 488 -4.46 -20.94 13.14
C GLY A 488 -3.34 -20.37 12.27
N THR A 489 -2.46 -21.25 11.82
CA THR A 489 -1.41 -20.92 10.87
C THR A 489 -1.95 -20.89 9.45
N GLY A 490 -1.62 -19.83 8.71
CA GLY A 490 -1.81 -19.75 7.28
C GLY A 490 -0.54 -19.32 6.56
N ILE A 491 -0.71 -18.66 5.42
CA ILE A 491 0.36 -18.35 4.47
C ILE A 491 0.66 -16.86 4.56
N ALA A 492 1.86 -16.54 5.01
CA ALA A 492 2.42 -15.21 4.89
C ALA A 492 2.87 -14.95 3.44
N LEU A 493 2.86 -13.69 3.01
CA LEU A 493 3.54 -13.30 1.78
C LEU A 493 5.04 -13.64 1.90
N PRO A 494 5.66 -14.23 0.87
CA PRO A 494 7.10 -14.45 0.86
C PRO A 494 7.84 -13.14 1.16
N ILE A 495 8.96 -13.20 1.90
CA ILE A 495 9.80 -12.03 2.19
C ILE A 495 9.16 -10.98 3.13
N ILE A 496 7.94 -11.19 3.63
CA ILE A 496 7.27 -10.18 4.48
C ILE A 496 8.02 -9.85 5.79
N HIS A 497 8.89 -10.75 6.26
CA HIS A 497 9.77 -10.49 7.41
C HIS A 497 10.71 -9.28 7.21
N LYS A 498 10.94 -8.83 5.96
CA LYS A 498 11.68 -7.60 5.65
C LYS A 498 10.84 -6.34 5.79
N HIS A 499 9.62 -6.34 5.23
CA HIS A 499 8.68 -5.23 5.31
C HIS A 499 7.25 -5.72 5.02
N PRO A 500 6.27 -5.40 5.88
CA PRO A 500 6.37 -4.61 7.11
C PRO A 500 7.19 -5.29 8.22
N GLY A 501 7.42 -6.60 8.16
CA GLY A 501 8.17 -7.33 9.16
C GLY A 501 7.32 -8.40 9.85
N THR A 502 8.01 -9.29 10.55
CA THR A 502 7.38 -10.36 11.33
C THR A 502 7.68 -10.20 12.82
N ILE A 503 7.01 -11.00 13.64
CA ILE A 503 7.21 -11.05 15.07
C ILE A 503 8.22 -12.16 15.42
N PRO A 504 9.25 -11.89 16.25
CA PRO A 504 10.17 -12.90 16.71
C PRO A 504 9.43 -14.06 17.43
N PRO A 505 9.83 -15.33 17.24
CA PRO A 505 9.18 -16.48 17.87
C PRO A 505 9.16 -16.43 19.41
N SER A 506 10.07 -15.68 20.03
CA SER A 506 10.13 -15.48 21.49
C SER A 506 9.05 -14.53 22.03
N THR A 507 8.42 -13.72 21.17
CA THR A 507 7.35 -12.82 21.58
C THR A 507 6.05 -13.60 21.68
N LYS A 508 5.38 -13.51 22.83
CA LYS A 508 4.10 -14.20 23.06
C LYS A 508 2.94 -13.35 22.57
N PRO A 509 1.92 -13.95 21.95
CA PRO A 509 0.66 -13.26 21.69
C PRO A 509 -0.08 -12.97 23.01
N ILE A 510 -1.00 -12.01 22.95
CA ILE A 510 -1.85 -11.55 24.05
C ILE A 510 -3.29 -11.41 23.58
N SER A 511 -4.18 -11.09 24.53
CA SER A 511 -5.52 -10.57 24.23
C SER A 511 -5.62 -9.09 24.60
N VAL A 512 -6.44 -8.33 23.88
CA VAL A 512 -6.73 -6.93 24.23
C VAL A 512 -8.23 -6.67 24.16
N ILE A 513 -8.77 -6.02 25.18
CA ILE A 513 -10.10 -5.42 25.15
C ILE A 513 -9.92 -3.92 24.88
N ALA A 514 -10.46 -3.47 23.76
CA ALA A 514 -10.40 -2.09 23.32
C ALA A 514 -11.80 -1.46 23.31
N THR A 515 -12.00 -0.42 24.11
CA THR A 515 -13.18 0.45 24.03
C THR A 515 -12.78 1.73 23.30
N VAL A 516 -13.46 2.03 22.20
CA VAL A 516 -13.18 3.19 21.35
C VAL A 516 -14.44 4.01 21.15
N TYR A 517 -14.38 5.28 21.53
CA TYR A 517 -15.38 6.28 21.21
C TYR A 517 -14.91 7.16 20.05
N ALA A 518 -15.61 7.13 18.93
CA ALA A 518 -15.29 7.94 17.77
C ALA A 518 -15.85 9.36 17.91
N ASP A 519 -15.17 10.23 18.66
CA ASP A 519 -15.53 11.65 18.84
C ASP A 519 -15.64 12.41 17.49
N LEU A 520 -14.84 11.99 16.51
CA LEU A 520 -14.94 12.33 15.10
C LEU A 520 -14.89 11.06 14.24
N ALA A 521 -15.34 11.13 12.99
CA ALA A 521 -15.17 10.02 12.05
C ALA A 521 -13.68 9.86 11.67
N GLY A 522 -13.22 8.61 11.55
CA GLY A 522 -11.82 8.33 11.21
C GLY A 522 -11.57 6.89 10.77
N SER A 523 -10.45 6.66 10.09
CA SER A 523 -10.07 5.36 9.52
C SER A 523 -8.92 4.66 10.23
N PHE A 524 -8.37 5.31 11.26
CA PHE A 524 -7.14 4.89 11.93
C PHE A 524 -7.25 5.09 13.44
N PHE A 525 -8.21 4.46 14.11
CA PHE A 525 -8.23 4.37 15.58
C PHE A 525 -7.33 3.20 16.01
N PRO A 526 -6.09 3.44 16.51
CA PRO A 526 -5.14 2.36 16.77
C PRO A 526 -5.53 1.54 18.00
N LEU A 527 -5.27 0.24 17.94
CA LEU A 527 -5.67 -0.73 18.98
C LEU A 527 -4.51 -1.22 19.88
N GLY A 528 -3.33 -0.60 19.80
CA GLY A 528 -2.15 -1.00 20.60
C GLY A 528 -1.52 -2.35 20.23
N VAL A 529 -2.01 -3.01 19.18
CA VAL A 529 -1.63 -4.38 18.82
C VAL A 529 -1.36 -4.57 17.32
N TYR A 530 -0.64 -5.64 17.01
CA TYR A 530 -0.15 -6.02 15.69
C TYR A 530 -0.64 -7.42 15.32
N ALA A 531 -1.16 -7.59 14.11
CA ALA A 531 -1.45 -8.90 13.53
C ALA A 531 -0.20 -9.46 12.85
N LYS A 532 0.24 -10.64 13.29
CA LYS A 532 1.43 -11.30 12.73
C LYS A 532 1.13 -11.88 11.34
N PRO A 533 2.01 -11.67 10.34
CA PRO A 533 1.79 -12.22 9.01
C PRO A 533 1.72 -13.76 9.05
N GLY A 534 0.72 -14.34 8.38
CA GLY A 534 0.51 -15.78 8.30
C GLY A 534 -0.02 -16.44 9.59
N GLU A 535 -0.39 -15.66 10.61
CA GLU A 535 -0.98 -16.16 11.84
C GLU A 535 -2.36 -15.51 12.03
N GLY A 536 -3.37 -16.32 12.33
CA GLY A 536 -4.74 -15.84 12.46
C GLY A 536 -5.01 -15.18 13.81
N PHE A 537 -5.76 -14.09 13.81
CA PHE A 537 -6.30 -13.47 15.01
C PHE A 537 -7.82 -13.55 15.02
N ARG A 538 -8.43 -13.42 16.20
CA ARG A 538 -9.88 -13.42 16.39
C ARG A 538 -10.35 -12.09 16.95
N TRP A 539 -11.61 -11.76 16.69
CA TRP A 539 -12.27 -10.66 17.38
C TRP A 539 -13.69 -11.04 17.82
N ALA A 540 -14.11 -10.44 18.92
CA ALA A 540 -15.49 -10.46 19.40
C ALA A 540 -15.89 -9.04 19.80
N VAL A 541 -16.99 -8.53 19.23
CA VAL A 541 -17.57 -7.26 19.66
C VAL A 541 -18.43 -7.52 20.89
N LEU A 542 -18.01 -6.94 22.01
CA LEU A 542 -18.68 -7.06 23.30
C LEU A 542 -19.85 -6.06 23.38
N GLU A 543 -19.63 -4.84 22.93
CA GLU A 543 -20.63 -3.77 22.90
C GLU A 543 -20.46 -2.92 21.63
N ASN A 544 -21.56 -2.47 21.05
CA ASN A 544 -21.55 -1.50 19.94
C ASN A 544 -22.79 -0.61 20.03
N SER A 545 -22.61 0.70 19.92
CA SER A 545 -23.74 1.64 19.89
C SER A 545 -24.54 1.59 18.59
N ASP A 546 -23.98 1.01 17.52
CA ASP A 546 -24.68 0.75 16.25
C ASP A 546 -24.73 -0.76 15.98
N GLU A 547 -25.91 -1.34 16.18
CA GLU A 547 -26.16 -2.78 16.03
C GLU A 547 -26.01 -3.28 14.58
N THR A 548 -26.05 -2.38 13.59
CA THR A 548 -25.94 -2.75 12.16
C THR A 548 -24.50 -2.90 11.70
N PHE A 549 -23.52 -2.43 12.49
CA PHE A 549 -22.11 -2.32 12.11
C PHE A 549 -21.88 -1.50 10.83
N SER A 550 -22.80 -0.60 10.50
CA SER A 550 -22.77 0.15 9.25
C SER A 550 -21.55 1.07 9.21
N ASN A 551 -20.78 0.98 8.12
CA ASN A 551 -19.55 1.72 7.94
C ASN A 551 -18.54 1.55 9.09
N GLN A 552 -18.36 0.31 9.58
CA GLN A 552 -17.36 0.00 10.60
C GLN A 552 -16.41 -1.10 10.09
N TRP A 553 -15.09 -0.87 10.20
CA TRP A 553 -14.08 -1.80 9.67
C TRP A 553 -12.91 -2.02 10.63
N ILE A 554 -12.32 -3.21 10.60
CA ILE A 554 -10.97 -3.48 11.10
C ILE A 554 -9.99 -3.24 9.95
N ARG A 555 -8.97 -2.42 10.17
CA ARG A 555 -7.87 -2.22 9.22
C ARG A 555 -6.60 -2.86 9.76
N ILE A 556 -5.92 -3.60 8.90
CA ILE A 556 -4.60 -4.18 9.15
C ILE A 556 -3.60 -3.38 8.33
N ASN A 557 -2.66 -2.72 9.02
CA ASN A 557 -1.68 -1.80 8.49
C ASN A 557 -2.30 -0.50 7.92
N ALA A 558 -1.72 0.65 8.26
CA ALA A 558 -2.20 1.94 7.79
C ALA A 558 -1.70 2.32 6.38
N GLN A 559 -0.67 1.64 5.85
CA GLN A 559 -0.15 1.90 4.51
C GLN A 559 -1.16 1.51 3.41
N THR A 560 -1.78 2.49 2.77
CA THR A 560 -2.77 2.26 1.70
C THR A 560 -2.21 2.40 0.28
N ASP A 561 -0.94 2.77 0.10
CA ASP A 561 -0.35 2.94 -1.24
C ASP A 561 -0.27 1.64 -2.03
N LEU A 562 -0.86 1.66 -3.23
CA LEU A 562 -0.65 0.66 -4.27
C LEU A 562 0.50 1.06 -5.21
N ILE A 563 1.62 0.36 -5.11
CA ILE A 563 2.83 0.68 -5.89
C ILE A 563 2.95 -0.10 -7.21
N GLY A 564 1.93 -0.88 -7.60
CA GLY A 564 1.96 -1.74 -8.80
C GLY A 564 2.17 -1.01 -10.13
N HIS A 565 2.00 0.31 -10.16
CA HIS A 565 2.24 1.16 -11.32
C HIS A 565 3.75 1.44 -11.57
N TYR A 566 4.61 1.29 -10.56
CA TYR A 566 6.06 1.49 -10.71
C TYR A 566 6.71 0.39 -11.56
N SER A 567 7.78 0.75 -12.26
CA SER A 567 8.63 -0.19 -12.99
C SER A 567 9.54 -1.04 -12.08
N LYS A 568 9.68 -0.67 -10.80
CA LYS A 568 10.44 -1.41 -9.79
C LYS A 568 9.71 -1.44 -8.46
N TRP A 569 9.70 -2.58 -7.78
CA TRP A 569 9.08 -2.77 -6.47
C TRP A 569 10.12 -3.22 -5.43
N SER A 570 10.22 -2.50 -4.32
CA SER A 570 11.06 -2.82 -3.15
C SER A 570 10.29 -3.50 -2.02
N ARG A 571 8.97 -3.61 -2.16
CA ARG A 571 8.05 -4.37 -1.28
C ARG A 571 6.87 -4.90 -2.09
N TRP A 572 6.04 -5.74 -1.50
CA TRP A 572 4.79 -6.17 -2.13
C TRP A 572 3.88 -4.98 -2.47
N PRO A 573 3.18 -5.00 -3.62
CA PRO A 573 2.41 -3.86 -4.09
C PRO A 573 1.34 -3.34 -3.13
N SER A 574 0.67 -4.24 -2.39
CA SER A 574 -0.32 -3.94 -1.37
C SER A 574 0.03 -4.63 -0.06
N VAL A 575 0.06 -3.87 1.03
CA VAL A 575 0.42 -4.35 2.38
C VAL A 575 -0.61 -3.93 3.45
N SER A 576 -1.86 -3.69 3.04
CA SER A 576 -2.98 -3.40 3.93
C SER A 576 -4.23 -4.21 3.58
N THR A 577 -5.07 -4.45 4.58
CA THR A 577 -6.39 -5.10 4.42
C THR A 577 -7.42 -4.34 5.25
N GLU A 578 -8.63 -4.27 4.73
CA GLU A 578 -9.82 -3.79 5.42
C GLU A 578 -10.81 -4.94 5.54
N LEU A 579 -11.38 -5.13 6.73
CA LEU A 579 -12.37 -6.16 7.04
C LEU A 579 -13.61 -5.47 7.60
N TYR A 580 -14.80 -5.88 7.16
CA TYR A 580 -16.04 -5.44 7.79
C TYR A 580 -16.12 -5.93 9.24
N ILE A 581 -16.49 -5.05 10.17
CA ILE A 581 -16.77 -5.50 11.54
C ILE A 581 -18.03 -6.36 11.53
N ARG A 582 -17.93 -7.48 12.25
CA ARG A 582 -19.03 -8.38 12.58
C ARG A 582 -18.98 -8.67 14.06
N LYS A 583 -20.10 -9.12 14.64
CA LYS A 583 -20.18 -9.49 16.07
C LYS A 583 -19.04 -10.42 16.50
N GLN A 584 -18.66 -11.37 15.67
CA GLN A 584 -17.47 -12.21 15.84
C GLN A 584 -16.81 -12.44 14.49
N GLY A 585 -15.50 -12.66 14.49
CA GLY A 585 -14.80 -13.10 13.30
C GLY A 585 -13.34 -13.47 13.57
N GLN A 586 -12.69 -13.93 12.50
CA GLN A 586 -11.29 -14.33 12.52
C GLN A 586 -10.68 -14.14 11.14
N TYR A 587 -9.38 -13.86 11.10
CA TYR A 587 -8.70 -13.55 9.85
C TYR A 587 -7.21 -13.86 9.92
N ILE A 588 -6.67 -14.39 8.83
CA ILE A 588 -5.23 -14.59 8.64
C ILE A 588 -4.72 -13.55 7.66
N SER A 589 -3.93 -12.60 8.16
CA SER A 589 -3.32 -11.58 7.30
C SER A 589 -2.06 -12.10 6.63
N PRO A 590 -1.92 -12.04 5.30
CA PRO A 590 -0.69 -12.48 4.66
C PRO A 590 0.46 -11.47 4.82
N HIS A 591 0.17 -10.18 5.06
CA HIS A 591 1.17 -9.12 5.24
C HIS A 591 1.39 -8.68 6.69
N GLY A 592 0.41 -8.88 7.57
CA GLY A 592 0.45 -8.39 8.95
C GLY A 592 0.50 -6.86 9.08
N GLY A 593 0.51 -6.36 10.31
CA GLY A 593 0.56 -4.92 10.57
C GLY A 593 -0.15 -4.50 11.86
N PRO A 594 0.03 -3.24 12.30
CA PRO A 594 -0.78 -2.67 13.37
C PRO A 594 -2.28 -2.73 13.04
N LEU A 595 -3.11 -3.00 14.05
CA LEU A 595 -4.56 -3.03 13.91
C LEU A 595 -5.19 -1.68 14.26
N PHE A 596 -6.19 -1.31 13.47
CA PHE A 596 -6.99 -0.10 13.65
C PHE A 596 -8.48 -0.40 13.48
N LEU A 597 -9.32 0.45 14.08
CA LEU A 597 -10.72 0.58 13.66
C LEU A 597 -10.90 1.77 12.73
N GLN A 598 -11.86 1.63 11.81
CA GLN A 598 -12.48 2.73 11.08
C GLN A 598 -13.91 2.85 11.55
N LEU A 599 -14.26 4.02 12.10
CA LEU A 599 -15.52 4.25 12.79
C LEU A 599 -16.17 5.56 12.32
N PRO A 600 -17.51 5.57 12.13
CA PRO A 600 -18.29 6.79 11.98
C PRO A 600 -18.26 7.62 13.26
N ARG A 601 -18.50 8.93 13.14
CA ARG A 601 -18.62 9.81 14.31
C ARG A 601 -19.76 9.35 15.22
N GLY A 602 -19.52 9.35 16.52
CA GLY A 602 -20.49 9.03 17.56
C GLY A 602 -20.58 7.55 17.91
N VAL A 603 -19.95 6.65 17.13
CA VAL A 603 -19.91 5.22 17.45
C VAL A 603 -19.05 4.97 18.68
N ASN A 604 -19.59 4.21 19.62
CA ASN A 604 -18.87 3.63 20.75
C ASN A 604 -18.86 2.11 20.60
N ILE A 605 -17.67 1.51 20.56
CA ILE A 605 -17.49 0.08 20.37
C ILE A 605 -16.49 -0.48 21.38
N THR A 606 -16.84 -1.60 21.99
CA THR A 606 -15.94 -2.42 22.82
C THR A 606 -15.68 -3.74 22.08
N ILE A 607 -14.43 -4.00 21.73
CA ILE A 607 -14.00 -5.17 20.96
C ILE A 607 -12.87 -5.89 21.69
N GLN A 608 -12.97 -7.21 21.81
CA GLN A 608 -11.90 -8.08 22.25
C GLN A 608 -11.17 -8.65 21.04
N LEU A 609 -9.84 -8.59 21.04
CA LEU A 609 -8.96 -9.20 20.06
C LEU A 609 -8.10 -10.25 20.74
N GLU A 610 -7.99 -11.43 20.14
CA GLU A 610 -7.18 -12.54 20.64
C GLU A 610 -6.10 -12.92 19.62
N ASN A 611 -5.00 -13.48 20.11
CA ASN A 611 -3.84 -13.88 19.32
C ASN A 611 -3.20 -12.71 18.54
N VAL A 612 -3.03 -11.58 19.23
CA VAL A 612 -2.42 -10.36 18.69
C VAL A 612 -1.17 -9.99 19.49
N TYR A 613 -0.32 -9.11 18.95
CA TYR A 613 0.99 -8.80 19.54
C TYR A 613 1.06 -7.32 19.94
N ARG A 614 1.25 -7.05 21.22
CA ARG A 614 1.33 -5.68 21.75
C ARG A 614 2.59 -4.97 21.26
N TYR A 615 2.44 -3.80 20.64
CA TYR A 615 3.54 -2.87 20.39
C TYR A 615 3.62 -1.81 21.50
N PRO A 616 4.73 -1.05 21.62
CA PRO A 616 4.83 0.03 22.61
C PRO A 616 3.74 1.09 22.41
N TRP A 617 2.87 1.26 23.40
CA TRP A 617 1.69 2.12 23.29
C TRP A 617 1.95 3.52 23.83
N LEU A 618 1.72 4.54 22.98
CA LEU A 618 1.71 5.95 23.38
C LEU A 618 0.39 6.60 22.95
N ASP A 619 -0.39 7.03 23.92
CA ASP A 619 -1.56 7.88 23.74
C ASP A 619 -1.33 9.24 24.41
N LEU A 620 -1.23 10.30 23.61
CA LEU A 620 -1.02 11.65 24.10
C LEU A 620 -2.23 12.23 24.87
N ARG A 621 -3.43 11.66 24.68
CA ARG A 621 -4.64 12.01 25.43
C ARG A 621 -4.70 11.34 26.81
N ASN A 622 -3.80 10.39 27.09
CA ASN A 622 -3.71 9.68 28.35
C ASN A 622 -2.38 9.98 29.09
N PRO A 623 -2.39 10.83 30.14
CA PRO A 623 -1.19 11.18 30.90
C PRO A 623 -0.45 9.96 31.49
N LYS A 624 -1.15 8.88 31.85
CA LYS A 624 -0.52 7.66 32.36
C LYS A 624 0.29 6.95 31.27
N SER A 625 -0.24 6.90 30.04
CA SER A 625 0.47 6.33 28.89
C SER A 625 1.74 7.13 28.58
N VAL A 626 1.67 8.46 28.62
CA VAL A 626 2.86 9.32 28.44
C VAL A 626 3.91 9.05 29.51
N ALA A 627 3.50 8.91 30.78
CA ALA A 627 4.42 8.67 31.89
C ALA A 627 5.10 7.28 31.84
N SER A 628 4.42 6.27 31.32
CA SER A 628 4.95 4.90 31.24
C SER A 628 5.68 4.57 29.93
N PHE A 629 5.69 5.49 28.96
CA PHE A 629 6.13 5.18 27.59
C PHE A 629 7.57 4.69 27.48
N GLU A 630 8.50 5.22 28.28
CA GLU A 630 9.89 4.74 28.28
C GLU A 630 9.99 3.24 28.65
N GLN A 631 9.17 2.80 29.61
CA GLN A 631 9.09 1.39 29.99
C GLN A 631 8.38 0.56 28.92
N GLU A 632 7.30 1.07 28.32
CA GLU A 632 6.58 0.43 27.22
C GLU A 632 7.53 0.08 26.05
N ILE A 633 8.39 1.03 25.66
CA ILE A 633 9.38 0.84 24.61
C ILE A 633 10.31 -0.34 24.95
N LYS A 634 10.84 -0.39 26.17
CA LYS A 634 11.79 -1.44 26.58
C LYS A 634 11.16 -2.83 26.63
N VAL A 635 9.88 -2.92 27.02
CA VAL A 635 9.19 -4.21 27.20
C VAL A 635 8.70 -4.78 25.86
N TYR A 636 8.18 -3.93 24.97
CA TYR A 636 7.45 -4.37 23.77
C TYR A 636 8.17 -4.05 22.44
N SER A 637 9.47 -3.74 22.48
CA SER A 637 10.26 -3.36 21.29
C SER A 637 10.41 -4.44 20.21
N THR A 638 9.97 -5.68 20.47
CA THR A 638 10.11 -6.79 19.53
C THR A 638 9.13 -6.73 18.35
N VAL A 639 8.04 -5.97 18.48
CA VAL A 639 7.07 -5.76 17.39
C VAL A 639 7.62 -4.70 16.41
N PRO A 640 7.63 -4.94 15.08
CA PRO A 640 8.39 -4.12 14.13
C PRO A 640 7.87 -2.69 13.95
N TRP A 641 6.57 -2.49 14.17
CA TRP A 641 5.91 -1.19 14.03
C TRP A 641 5.06 -0.89 15.25
N LEU A 642 5.01 0.39 15.60
CA LEU A 642 4.12 0.93 16.60
C LEU A 642 3.31 2.09 16.02
N VAL A 643 2.24 2.45 16.72
CA VAL A 643 1.45 3.65 16.41
C VAL A 643 1.45 4.56 17.62
N ILE A 644 1.81 5.81 17.41
CA ILE A 644 1.59 6.88 18.38
C ILE A 644 0.19 7.44 18.12
N SER A 645 -0.67 7.37 19.13
CA SER A 645 -2.00 7.98 19.12
C SER A 645 -1.89 9.43 19.60
N GLY A 646 -2.01 10.37 18.66
CA GLY A 646 -1.98 11.80 18.97
C GLY A 646 -3.38 12.36 19.22
N ASP A 647 -3.43 13.66 19.50
CA ASP A 647 -4.69 14.40 19.54
C ASP A 647 -5.20 14.73 18.14
N SER A 648 -4.34 15.24 17.27
CA SER A 648 -4.66 15.66 15.90
C SER A 648 -3.94 14.84 14.83
N MET A 649 -2.96 14.01 15.20
CA MET A 649 -2.27 13.11 14.28
C MET A 649 -1.86 11.78 14.90
N ASN A 650 -2.20 10.69 14.23
CA ASN A 650 -1.64 9.37 14.50
C ASN A 650 -0.39 9.14 13.66
N SER A 651 0.62 8.45 14.20
CA SER A 651 1.90 8.21 13.51
C SER A 651 2.32 6.75 13.59
N MET A 652 2.40 6.06 12.44
CA MET A 652 2.94 4.71 12.34
C MET A 652 4.44 4.76 12.03
N LEU A 653 5.25 4.32 12.99
CA LEU A 653 6.71 4.42 12.96
C LEU A 653 7.34 3.05 13.15
N ARG A 654 8.58 2.89 12.67
CA ARG A 654 9.36 1.70 12.99
C ARG A 654 9.67 1.72 14.48
N THR A 655 9.34 0.64 15.18
CA THR A 655 9.61 0.51 16.62
C THR A 655 11.10 0.69 16.92
N ILE A 656 11.98 0.25 16.02
CA ILE A 656 13.43 0.41 16.19
C ILE A 656 13.92 1.86 16.11
N ASP A 657 13.25 2.73 15.35
CA ASP A 657 13.63 4.16 15.31
C ASP A 657 13.25 4.88 16.61
N VAL A 658 12.15 4.43 17.23
CA VAL A 658 11.68 4.90 18.54
C VAL A 658 12.54 4.34 19.67
N TYR A 659 12.85 3.04 19.64
CA TYR A 659 13.70 2.37 20.62
C TYR A 659 15.12 2.95 20.70
N ASN A 660 15.68 3.36 19.55
CA ASN A 660 17.00 3.99 19.48
C ASN A 660 16.98 5.50 19.78
N SER A 661 15.84 6.05 20.22
CA SER A 661 15.69 7.44 20.62
C SER A 661 15.21 7.53 22.07
N GLU A 662 15.24 8.73 22.63
CA GLU A 662 14.69 8.99 23.95
C GLU A 662 13.17 9.16 23.87
N ALA A 663 12.43 8.61 24.84
CA ALA A 663 10.97 8.74 24.90
C ALA A 663 10.51 10.21 24.83
N SER A 664 11.26 11.12 25.46
CA SER A 664 10.99 12.56 25.44
C SER A 664 11.09 13.20 24.05
N GLU A 665 11.99 12.72 23.19
CA GLU A 665 12.12 13.22 21.81
C GLU A 665 10.86 12.89 21.00
N VAL A 666 10.38 11.66 21.14
CA VAL A 666 9.20 11.14 20.45
C VAL A 666 7.92 11.84 20.93
N ILE A 667 7.75 11.96 22.25
CA ILE A 667 6.61 12.69 22.85
C ILE A 667 6.59 14.15 22.39
N SER A 668 7.75 14.82 22.41
CA SER A 668 7.84 16.24 22.01
C SER A 668 7.54 16.43 20.52
N SER A 669 8.05 15.54 19.66
CA SER A 669 7.77 15.56 18.22
C SER A 669 6.28 15.33 17.92
N ALA A 670 5.66 14.34 18.57
CA ALA A 670 4.24 14.06 18.39
C ALA A 670 3.37 15.25 18.84
N ARG A 671 3.66 15.86 20.00
CA ARG A 671 2.98 17.09 20.47
C ARG A 671 3.17 18.26 19.51
N HIS A 672 4.37 18.41 18.94
CA HIS A 672 4.63 19.47 17.98
C HIS A 672 3.75 19.34 16.73
N PHE A 673 3.63 18.15 16.16
CA PHE A 673 2.82 17.96 14.96
C PHE A 673 1.32 18.05 15.25
N ASP A 674 0.84 17.61 16.41
CA ASP A 674 -0.52 17.90 16.87
C ASP A 674 -0.78 19.40 16.89
N ASN A 675 0.10 20.16 17.56
CA ASN A 675 -0.01 21.61 17.66
C ASN A 675 0.11 22.29 16.28
N ALA A 676 0.96 21.78 15.39
CA ALA A 676 1.12 22.31 14.03
C ALA A 676 -0.17 22.21 13.24
N ILE A 677 -0.85 21.05 13.27
CA ILE A 677 -2.14 20.84 12.60
C ILE A 677 -3.19 21.79 13.16
N LYS A 678 -3.27 21.96 14.48
CA LYS A 678 -4.20 22.90 15.12
C LYS A 678 -3.96 24.34 14.66
N VAL A 679 -2.71 24.79 14.72
CA VAL A 679 -2.31 26.13 14.25
C VAL A 679 -2.64 26.33 12.78
N MET A 680 -2.41 25.33 11.93
CA MET A 680 -2.77 25.39 10.50
C MET A 680 -4.28 25.50 10.28
N HIS A 681 -5.09 24.72 11.01
CA HIS A 681 -6.54 24.83 10.97
C HIS A 681 -7.02 26.21 11.40
N ASN A 682 -6.51 26.72 12.51
CA ASN A 682 -6.82 28.06 13.03
C ASN A 682 -6.47 29.13 11.99
N TYR A 683 -5.29 29.04 11.37
CA TYR A 683 -4.78 30.00 10.39
C TYR A 683 -5.64 30.12 9.13
N ARG A 684 -6.17 28.99 8.65
CA ARG A 684 -7.11 28.97 7.52
C ARG A 684 -8.57 29.17 7.92
N GLY A 685 -8.85 29.42 9.20
CA GLY A 685 -10.21 29.62 9.71
C GLY A 685 -11.10 28.38 9.70
N SER A 686 -10.53 27.18 9.78
CA SER A 686 -11.27 25.95 10.11
C SER A 686 -11.12 25.62 11.59
N LEU A 687 -12.09 24.91 12.15
CA LEU A 687 -12.02 24.42 13.53
C LEU A 687 -11.27 23.10 13.56
N TRP A 688 -10.18 23.04 14.32
CA TRP A 688 -9.41 21.80 14.48
C TRP A 688 -10.20 20.76 15.28
N GLU A 689 -11.12 21.20 16.15
CA GLU A 689 -11.97 20.33 16.97
C GLU A 689 -12.97 19.52 16.14
N GLU A 690 -13.28 19.98 14.93
CA GLU A 690 -14.17 19.30 13.98
C GLU A 690 -13.37 18.51 12.92
N ALA A 691 -12.05 18.67 12.90
CA ALA A 691 -11.18 18.02 11.93
C ALA A 691 -10.78 16.62 12.40
N ARG A 692 -11.02 15.62 11.54
CA ARG A 692 -10.52 14.26 11.77
C ARG A 692 -9.01 14.29 12.03
N SER A 693 -8.52 13.36 12.86
CA SER A 693 -7.08 13.20 13.05
C SER A 693 -6.41 12.88 11.71
N GLU A 694 -5.24 13.48 11.46
CA GLU A 694 -4.35 13.06 10.39
C GLU A 694 -3.73 11.69 10.70
N MET A 695 -3.21 11.01 9.68
CA MET A 695 -2.45 9.76 9.84
C MET A 695 -1.15 9.86 9.03
N PHE A 696 -0.02 9.81 9.73
CA PHE A 696 1.31 9.74 9.13
C PHE A 696 1.79 8.28 9.07
N VAL A 697 2.26 7.85 7.90
CA VAL A 697 2.88 6.53 7.74
C VAL A 697 4.22 6.66 7.00
N ALA A 698 5.25 6.00 7.53
CA ALA A 698 6.52 5.84 6.84
C ALA A 698 6.60 4.46 6.16
N ASP A 699 7.15 4.40 4.94
CA ASP A 699 7.31 3.14 4.21
C ASP A 699 8.57 3.11 3.35
N ILE A 700 9.11 1.92 3.10
CA ILE A 700 10.26 1.72 2.21
C ILE A 700 9.99 2.13 0.76
N GLN A 701 8.74 2.01 0.31
CA GLN A 701 8.32 2.52 -0.99
C GLN A 701 6.87 3.02 -0.90
N ILE A 702 6.69 4.29 -1.23
CA ILE A 702 5.40 4.96 -1.27
C ILE A 702 4.97 5.20 -2.73
N SER A 703 3.75 5.66 -2.95
CA SER A 703 3.20 5.90 -4.29
C SER A 703 3.84 7.11 -4.98
N ALA A 704 4.63 7.92 -4.26
CA ALA A 704 5.46 9.02 -4.77
C ALA A 704 6.95 8.87 -4.41
N ARG A 705 7.79 9.87 -4.73
CA ARG A 705 9.25 9.77 -4.54
C ARG A 705 9.74 9.92 -3.09
N TYR A 706 9.29 10.95 -2.37
CA TYR A 706 9.88 11.34 -1.07
C TYR A 706 8.85 11.49 0.05
N GLY A 707 7.68 12.05 -0.29
CA GLY A 707 6.49 12.10 0.56
C GLY A 707 5.31 12.61 -0.28
N HIS A 708 4.07 12.34 0.15
CA HIS A 708 2.88 12.86 -0.51
C HIS A 708 1.70 13.04 0.46
N PRO A 709 0.78 13.97 0.14
CA PRO A 709 -0.45 14.16 0.91
C PRO A 709 -1.41 13.00 0.73
N GLY A 710 -2.46 12.96 1.54
CA GLY A 710 -3.45 11.89 1.56
C GLY A 710 -3.96 11.58 2.97
N TYR A 711 -4.75 10.52 3.09
CA TYR A 711 -5.17 9.97 4.37
C TYR A 711 -5.03 8.43 4.31
N PRO A 712 -3.87 7.88 4.72
CA PRO A 712 -2.74 8.56 5.35
C PRO A 712 -1.95 9.46 4.40
N TRP A 713 -1.23 10.42 4.96
CA TRP A 713 -0.14 11.08 4.25
C TRP A 713 1.17 10.35 4.54
N MET A 714 2.03 10.30 3.53
CA MET A 714 3.12 9.33 3.47
C MET A 714 4.48 10.00 3.44
N GLY A 715 5.45 9.37 4.11
CA GLY A 715 6.88 9.67 4.00
C GLY A 715 7.68 8.42 3.66
N ILE A 716 8.85 8.60 3.06
CA ILE A 716 9.80 7.48 2.92
C ILE A 716 10.28 6.99 4.30
N LEU A 717 10.79 5.77 4.38
CA LEU A 717 11.15 5.10 5.62
C LEU A 717 12.06 5.90 6.56
N SER A 718 12.95 6.74 6.02
CA SER A 718 13.83 7.59 6.83
C SER A 718 13.05 8.63 7.65
N TRP A 719 11.84 9.02 7.24
CA TRP A 719 11.00 9.95 8.00
C TRP A 719 10.57 9.38 9.35
N SER A 720 10.50 8.05 9.50
CA SER A 720 10.29 7.41 10.80
C SER A 720 11.40 7.80 11.79
N ARG A 721 12.66 7.79 11.35
CA ARG A 721 13.80 8.29 12.16
C ARG A 721 13.78 9.80 12.31
N LEU A 722 13.46 10.56 11.26
CA LEU A 722 13.42 12.03 11.34
C LEU A 722 12.38 12.52 12.36
N PHE A 723 11.28 11.79 12.52
CA PHE A 723 10.26 12.05 13.53
C PHE A 723 10.84 12.00 14.96
N THR A 724 11.90 11.23 15.21
CA THR A 724 12.49 11.08 16.55
C THR A 724 13.63 12.07 16.84
N LEU A 725 13.87 13.05 15.96
CA LEU A 725 14.96 14.04 16.07
C LEU A 725 14.45 15.43 16.49
N TRP A 726 13.69 15.49 17.58
CA TRP A 726 13.08 16.73 18.07
C TRP A 726 14.13 17.77 18.46
N SER A 727 15.02 17.46 19.41
CA SER A 727 15.97 18.41 20.00
C SER A 727 17.13 18.76 19.09
N SER A 728 17.49 17.88 18.17
CA SER A 728 18.62 18.08 17.26
C SER A 728 18.21 18.74 15.94
N SER A 729 16.96 18.56 15.48
CA SER A 729 16.50 19.00 14.16
C SER A 729 15.18 19.76 14.18
N ILE A 730 14.07 19.13 14.57
CA ILE A 730 12.71 19.70 14.38
C ILE A 730 12.54 21.02 15.14
N LYS A 731 12.97 21.09 16.41
CA LYS A 731 12.84 22.31 17.23
C LYS A 731 13.59 23.52 16.67
N LYS A 732 14.47 23.30 15.68
CA LYS A 732 15.28 24.33 15.01
C LYS A 732 14.76 24.65 13.59
N GLY A 733 13.54 24.24 13.25
CA GLY A 733 12.96 24.39 11.91
C GLY A 733 13.48 23.34 10.91
N GLY A 734 14.20 22.32 11.39
CA GLY A 734 14.57 21.17 10.58
C GLY A 734 13.33 20.33 10.22
N GLN A 735 13.42 19.57 9.13
CA GLN A 735 12.32 18.72 8.64
C GLN A 735 11.07 19.45 8.06
N PRO A 736 11.22 20.49 7.21
CA PRO A 736 10.08 21.20 6.63
C PRO A 736 9.19 20.31 5.76
N GLY A 737 9.67 19.13 5.34
CA GLY A 737 8.90 18.14 4.59
C GLY A 737 7.61 17.69 5.28
N PHE A 738 7.60 17.55 6.61
CA PHE A 738 6.41 17.13 7.36
C PHE A 738 5.31 18.19 7.24
N VAL A 739 5.64 19.42 7.63
CA VAL A 739 4.75 20.58 7.60
C VAL A 739 4.28 20.88 6.17
N ASN A 740 5.17 20.75 5.18
CA ASN A 740 4.84 20.87 3.76
C ASN A 740 3.77 19.86 3.32
N THR A 741 3.95 18.58 3.65
CA THR A 741 2.98 17.53 3.28
C THR A 741 1.64 17.71 3.99
N ILE A 742 1.64 18.03 5.29
CA ILE A 742 0.41 18.34 6.03
C ILE A 742 -0.27 19.58 5.43
N GLY A 743 0.50 20.61 5.09
CA GLY A 743 0.02 21.83 4.45
C GLY A 743 -0.66 21.60 3.10
N LYS A 744 -0.32 20.51 2.39
CA LYS A 744 -1.03 20.09 1.17
C LYS A 744 -2.43 19.53 1.48
N ASN A 745 -2.60 18.77 2.57
CA ASN A 745 -3.92 18.33 3.03
C ASN A 745 -4.79 19.53 3.46
N LEU A 746 -4.17 20.56 4.02
CA LEU A 746 -4.86 21.74 4.57
C LEU A 746 -4.82 22.96 3.64
N GLN A 747 -4.50 22.77 2.36
CA GLN A 747 -4.31 23.87 1.41
C GLN A 747 -5.60 24.71 1.25
N VAL A 748 -5.43 26.01 1.01
CA VAL A 748 -6.53 26.96 0.79
C VAL A 748 -6.64 27.23 -0.71
N VAL A 749 -7.36 26.37 -1.41
CA VAL A 749 -7.48 26.40 -2.89
C VAL A 749 -8.05 27.73 -3.38
N GLU A 750 -8.92 28.35 -2.59
CA GLU A 750 -9.53 29.65 -2.83
C GLU A 750 -8.50 30.79 -2.83
N ALA A 751 -7.37 30.64 -2.12
CA ALA A 751 -6.28 31.60 -2.06
C ALA A 751 -5.02 31.12 -2.82
N THR A 752 -5.06 29.94 -3.44
CA THR A 752 -3.98 29.45 -4.28
C THR A 752 -4.00 30.16 -5.63
N LEU A 753 -3.09 31.13 -5.77
CA LEU A 753 -2.85 31.91 -6.99
C LEU A 753 -2.12 31.09 -8.06
N LYS A 754 -1.99 31.64 -9.27
CA LYS A 754 -1.35 31.00 -10.43
C LYS A 754 -0.03 30.31 -10.05
N ARG A 755 0.09 29.02 -10.37
CA ARG A 755 1.29 28.19 -10.05
C ARG A 755 1.63 28.12 -8.56
N GLY A 756 0.64 28.36 -7.69
CA GLY A 756 0.78 28.39 -6.24
C GLY A 756 0.59 27.03 -5.55
N ASP A 757 0.32 25.95 -6.30
CA ASP A 757 0.01 24.63 -5.73
C ASP A 757 1.15 24.07 -4.85
N GLU A 758 2.40 24.44 -5.14
CA GLU A 758 3.59 24.10 -4.34
C GLU A 758 4.11 25.29 -3.51
N VAL A 759 3.29 26.35 -3.37
CA VAL A 759 3.63 27.56 -2.62
C VAL A 759 2.71 27.73 -1.40
N THR A 760 1.39 27.71 -1.56
CA THR A 760 0.47 27.99 -0.45
C THR A 760 0.49 26.92 0.64
N ASN A 761 0.81 25.67 0.30
CA ASN A 761 1.06 24.59 1.25
C ASN A 761 2.32 24.84 2.12
N VAL A 762 3.36 25.46 1.60
CA VAL A 762 4.59 25.78 2.36
C VAL A 762 4.52 27.12 3.09
N VAL A 763 3.47 27.92 2.90
CA VAL A 763 3.22 29.12 3.73
C VAL A 763 3.04 28.75 5.20
N TYR A 764 2.41 27.60 5.48
CA TYR A 764 2.27 27.10 6.84
C TYR A 764 3.60 26.84 7.55
N GLN A 765 4.69 26.58 6.82
CA GLN A 765 6.02 26.48 7.40
C GLN A 765 6.43 27.79 8.08
N LEU A 766 6.21 28.93 7.42
CA LEU A 766 6.49 30.24 8.01
C LEU A 766 5.68 30.45 9.28
N LEU A 767 4.42 29.99 9.29
CA LEU A 767 3.57 30.12 10.47
C LEU A 767 4.02 29.23 11.63
N VAL A 768 4.26 27.94 11.37
CA VAL A 768 4.64 26.96 12.39
C VAL A 768 5.99 27.31 13.02
N GLU A 769 6.96 27.74 12.20
CA GLU A 769 8.27 28.16 12.69
C GLU A 769 8.19 29.40 13.58
N ASP A 770 7.36 30.39 13.24
CA ASP A 770 7.15 31.59 14.06
C ASP A 770 6.37 31.25 15.35
N VAL A 771 5.16 30.72 15.21
CA VAL A 771 4.18 30.61 16.31
C VAL A 771 4.52 29.50 17.31
N LEU A 772 5.03 28.35 16.84
CA LEU A 772 5.29 27.18 17.69
C LEU A 772 6.77 27.02 18.06
N LEU A 773 7.70 27.39 17.17
CA LEU A 773 9.13 27.22 17.41
C LEU A 773 9.83 28.52 17.87
N GLY A 774 9.17 29.68 17.75
CA GLY A 774 9.76 30.98 18.11
C GLY A 774 10.94 31.37 17.21
N LEU A 775 10.98 30.84 15.98
CA LEU A 775 12.01 31.15 15.00
C LEU A 775 11.62 32.39 14.19
N ASN A 776 12.56 32.92 13.39
CA ASN A 776 12.27 34.02 12.47
C ASN A 776 12.32 33.52 11.01
N PRO A 777 11.19 33.02 10.47
CA PRO A 777 11.12 32.48 9.10
C PRO A 777 11.03 33.57 8.02
N TYR A 778 10.93 34.84 8.44
CA TYR A 778 10.73 36.00 7.58
C TYR A 778 12.05 36.61 7.07
N GLN A 779 13.09 35.80 6.95
CA GLN A 779 14.42 36.17 6.42
C GLN A 779 14.76 35.37 5.15
N GLY A 780 15.66 35.89 4.33
CA GLY A 780 16.14 35.23 3.12
C GLY A 780 15.50 35.77 1.83
N ASP A 781 15.24 34.89 0.87
CA ASP A 781 14.70 35.27 -0.44
C ASP A 781 13.24 35.77 -0.32
N MET A 782 13.02 37.00 -0.81
CA MET A 782 11.73 37.68 -0.84
C MET A 782 11.01 37.55 -2.19
N ASP A 783 11.47 36.64 -3.06
CA ASP A 783 10.94 36.43 -4.41
C ASP A 783 11.08 37.66 -5.32
N THR A 784 12.05 38.54 -5.02
CA THR A 784 12.30 39.77 -5.79
C THR A 784 12.89 39.49 -7.17
N GLY A 785 13.42 38.28 -7.40
CA GLY A 785 13.88 37.85 -8.71
C GLY A 785 12.79 37.92 -9.79
N LYS A 786 11.51 37.84 -9.41
CA LYS A 786 10.38 37.99 -10.35
C LYS A 786 10.15 39.42 -10.81
N TRP A 787 10.73 40.41 -10.12
CA TRP A 787 10.57 41.82 -10.47
C TRP A 787 11.25 42.19 -11.79
N SER A 788 12.20 41.40 -12.30
CA SER A 788 12.78 41.62 -13.63
C SER A 788 11.88 41.16 -14.78
N SER A 789 10.83 40.39 -14.50
CA SER A 789 9.87 39.93 -15.50
C SER A 789 8.80 40.99 -15.77
N SER A 790 8.20 40.94 -16.96
CA SER A 790 6.98 41.67 -17.33
C SER A 790 5.73 40.79 -17.31
N LYS A 791 5.86 39.48 -17.04
CA LYS A 791 4.75 38.51 -17.09
C LYS A 791 4.33 38.07 -15.70
N TYR A 792 3.02 37.97 -15.48
CA TYR A 792 2.45 37.35 -14.28
C TYR A 792 2.63 35.83 -14.30
N ASN A 793 3.42 35.33 -13.35
CA ASN A 793 3.65 33.90 -13.15
C ASN A 793 3.25 33.42 -11.75
N GLY A 794 2.45 34.23 -11.03
CA GLY A 794 2.11 34.02 -9.62
C GLY A 794 3.28 34.30 -8.66
N PRO A 795 2.98 34.56 -7.37
CA PRO A 795 4.01 34.73 -6.34
C PRO A 795 4.63 33.38 -5.91
N GLY A 796 5.90 33.41 -5.49
CA GLY A 796 6.57 32.30 -4.79
C GLY A 796 6.48 32.46 -3.26
N LEU A 797 7.10 31.54 -2.51
CA LEU A 797 7.09 31.60 -1.04
C LEU A 797 7.71 32.91 -0.50
N GLY A 798 8.72 33.45 -1.19
CA GLY A 798 9.38 34.69 -0.79
C GLY A 798 8.43 35.90 -0.77
N TYR A 799 7.39 35.94 -1.59
CA TYR A 799 6.37 36.98 -1.53
C TYR A 799 5.59 36.93 -0.21
N TYR A 800 5.13 35.74 0.20
CA TYR A 800 4.44 35.56 1.49
C TYR A 800 5.38 35.80 2.67
N ARG A 801 6.66 35.45 2.53
CA ARG A 801 7.72 35.79 3.48
C ARG A 801 7.85 37.30 3.64
N TYR A 802 7.83 38.04 2.54
CA TYR A 802 7.96 39.50 2.56
C TYR A 802 6.73 40.17 3.16
N LEU A 803 5.52 39.67 2.84
CA LEU A 803 4.30 40.08 3.51
C LEU A 803 4.37 39.84 5.03
N GLY A 804 4.85 38.67 5.46
CA GLY A 804 5.06 38.38 6.88
C GLY A 804 6.12 39.28 7.53
N LYS A 805 7.24 39.54 6.84
CA LYS A 805 8.29 40.47 7.32
C LYS A 805 7.73 41.88 7.54
N LEU A 806 6.91 42.38 6.63
CA LEU A 806 6.35 43.72 6.67
C LEU A 806 5.17 43.81 7.65
N PHE A 807 4.18 42.94 7.50
CA PHE A 807 2.87 43.08 8.14
C PHE A 807 2.56 41.99 9.18
N GLY A 808 3.42 40.98 9.35
CA GLY A 808 3.18 39.85 10.25
C GLY A 808 2.32 38.75 9.61
N TYR A 809 2.26 37.57 10.26
CA TYR A 809 1.51 36.42 9.75
C TYR A 809 0.00 36.68 9.63
N GLY A 810 -0.54 37.61 10.43
CA GLY A 810 -1.96 37.92 10.48
C GLY A 810 -2.55 38.35 9.14
N LEU A 811 -1.77 39.07 8.31
CA LEU A 811 -2.20 39.50 6.97
C LEU A 811 -2.58 38.31 6.09
N VAL A 812 -1.68 37.33 5.99
CA VAL A 812 -1.88 36.16 5.12
C VAL A 812 -2.96 35.24 5.69
N GLY A 813 -2.99 35.05 7.02
CA GLY A 813 -4.01 34.23 7.69
C GLY A 813 -5.42 34.79 7.52
N ASN A 814 -5.61 36.08 7.77
CA ASN A 814 -6.90 36.74 7.56
C ASN A 814 -7.32 36.65 6.08
N GLY A 815 -6.38 36.79 5.15
CA GLY A 815 -6.61 36.59 3.71
C GLY A 815 -7.12 35.18 3.38
N PHE A 816 -6.52 34.14 3.96
CA PHE A 816 -6.96 32.75 3.80
C PHE A 816 -8.37 32.52 4.36
N MET A 817 -8.66 33.07 5.54
CA MET A 817 -9.98 32.98 6.15
C MET A 817 -11.06 33.60 5.26
N GLU A 818 -10.83 34.80 4.74
CA GLU A 818 -11.81 35.48 3.89
C GLU A 818 -11.95 34.81 2.52
N ALA A 819 -10.86 34.29 1.94
CA ALA A 819 -10.92 33.54 0.70
C ALA A 819 -11.80 32.29 0.83
N ARG A 820 -11.69 31.55 1.94
CA ARG A 820 -12.56 30.37 2.18
C ARG A 820 -14.02 30.71 2.38
N LYS A 821 -14.34 31.88 2.94
CA LYS A 821 -15.72 32.34 3.10
C LYS A 821 -16.36 32.78 1.77
N ASN A 822 -15.59 33.40 0.90
CA ASN A 822 -16.09 34.01 -0.34
C ASN A 822 -15.88 33.14 -1.59
N SER A 823 -15.00 32.13 -1.51
CA SER A 823 -14.74 31.12 -2.55
C SER A 823 -14.56 31.66 -3.97
N PRO A 824 -13.59 32.57 -4.23
CA PRO A 824 -13.27 33.00 -5.59
C PRO A 824 -12.87 31.81 -6.48
N LEU A 825 -13.51 31.72 -7.65
CA LEU A 825 -13.51 30.51 -8.47
C LEU A 825 -12.31 30.43 -9.43
N ASN A 826 -12.11 31.47 -10.25
CA ASN A 826 -11.07 31.48 -11.29
C ASN A 826 -9.83 32.30 -10.88
N GLU A 827 -8.73 32.16 -11.61
CA GLU A 827 -7.46 32.83 -11.27
C GLU A 827 -7.56 34.36 -11.20
N SER A 828 -8.36 34.98 -12.07
CA SER A 828 -8.55 36.43 -12.08
C SER A 828 -9.25 36.89 -10.80
N ASP A 829 -10.30 36.19 -10.41
CA ASP A 829 -11.07 36.49 -9.19
C ASP A 829 -10.21 36.29 -7.96
N LYS A 830 -9.44 35.18 -7.88
CA LYS A 830 -8.53 34.90 -6.76
C LYS A 830 -7.46 35.98 -6.62
N THR A 831 -6.85 36.40 -7.73
CA THR A 831 -5.83 37.46 -7.74
C THR A 831 -6.41 38.78 -7.25
N ASN A 832 -7.55 39.20 -7.81
CA ASN A 832 -8.16 40.47 -7.48
C ASN A 832 -8.72 40.50 -6.06
N PHE A 833 -9.32 39.39 -5.62
CA PHE A 833 -9.74 39.18 -4.24
C PHE A 833 -8.55 39.31 -3.29
N TRP A 834 -7.44 38.62 -3.57
CA TRP A 834 -6.25 38.66 -2.74
C TRP A 834 -5.66 40.07 -2.61
N VAL A 835 -5.53 40.80 -3.72
CA VAL A 835 -5.02 42.19 -3.69
C VAL A 835 -5.97 43.11 -2.93
N ARG A 836 -7.28 43.00 -3.14
CA ARG A 836 -8.28 43.77 -2.40
C ARG A 836 -8.19 43.47 -0.91
N GLN A 837 -8.12 42.19 -0.54
CA GLN A 837 -8.06 41.76 0.84
C GLN A 837 -6.80 42.29 1.52
N THR A 838 -5.63 42.16 0.89
CA THR A 838 -4.38 42.69 1.46
C THR A 838 -4.41 44.20 1.66
N CYS A 839 -5.05 44.97 0.78
CA CYS A 839 -5.27 46.40 1.00
C CYS A 839 -6.14 46.66 2.24
N MET A 840 -7.28 45.98 2.34
CA MET A 840 -8.24 46.19 3.45
C MET A 840 -7.65 45.77 4.81
N GLU A 841 -6.95 44.64 4.85
CA GLU A 841 -6.32 44.11 6.07
C GLU A 841 -5.19 45.01 6.60
N THR A 842 -4.40 45.60 5.70
CA THR A 842 -3.29 46.46 6.09
C THR A 842 -3.72 47.90 6.33
N GLY A 843 -4.87 48.32 5.81
CA GLY A 843 -5.28 49.71 5.75
C GLY A 843 -4.43 50.55 4.79
N TYR A 844 -3.58 49.93 3.97
CA TYR A 844 -2.74 50.60 2.98
C TYR A 844 -3.12 50.20 1.56
N ASN A 845 -2.94 51.12 0.62
CA ASN A 845 -2.95 50.82 -0.80
C ASN A 845 -1.65 50.07 -1.17
N LEU A 846 -1.75 48.75 -1.34
CA LEU A 846 -0.65 47.87 -1.73
C LEU A 846 -0.62 47.55 -3.23
N VAL A 847 -1.43 48.20 -4.06
CA VAL A 847 -1.37 48.02 -5.52
C VAL A 847 0.04 48.25 -6.08
N PRO A 848 0.80 49.29 -5.66
CA PRO A 848 2.18 49.49 -6.12
C PRO A 848 3.09 48.31 -5.76
N PHE A 849 2.95 47.76 -4.55
CA PHE A 849 3.71 46.60 -4.12
C PHE A 849 3.42 45.37 -5.01
N HIS A 850 2.15 45.06 -5.26
CA HIS A 850 1.75 43.90 -6.08
C HIS A 850 2.13 44.04 -7.57
N LYS A 851 2.21 45.26 -8.09
CA LYS A 851 2.72 45.53 -9.44
C LYS A 851 4.17 45.05 -9.62
N MET A 852 4.97 45.00 -8.56
CA MET A 852 6.34 44.47 -8.66
C MET A 852 6.38 42.99 -9.04
N TRP A 853 5.39 42.19 -8.63
CA TRP A 853 5.19 40.79 -9.03
C TRP A 853 4.32 40.63 -10.29
N ASN A 854 4.01 41.74 -10.97
CA ASN A 854 3.19 41.79 -12.18
C ASN A 854 1.79 41.21 -12.02
N PHE A 855 1.15 41.38 -10.85
CA PHE A 855 -0.23 40.91 -10.64
C PHE A 855 -1.20 41.55 -11.68
N PRO A 856 -2.12 40.79 -12.30
CA PRO A 856 -3.15 41.33 -13.19
C PRO A 856 -4.29 41.96 -12.38
N ILE A 857 -4.08 43.19 -11.92
CA ILE A 857 -5.01 43.92 -11.06
C ILE A 857 -6.05 44.66 -11.92
N SER A 858 -7.33 44.37 -11.71
CA SER A 858 -8.44 45.03 -12.41
C SER A 858 -8.63 46.48 -11.97
N ASP A 859 -9.27 47.28 -12.82
CA ASP A 859 -9.60 48.67 -12.50
C ASP A 859 -10.50 48.79 -11.27
N GLU A 860 -11.39 47.82 -11.06
CA GLU A 860 -12.25 47.76 -9.87
C GLU A 860 -11.42 47.59 -8.60
N THR A 861 -10.48 46.64 -8.59
CA THR A 861 -9.58 46.43 -7.45
C THR A 861 -8.71 47.65 -7.18
N GLN A 862 -8.19 48.30 -8.23
CA GLN A 862 -7.45 49.55 -8.09
C GLN A 862 -8.30 50.65 -7.46
N LYS A 863 -9.56 50.81 -7.92
CA LYS A 863 -10.51 51.78 -7.34
C LYS A 863 -10.82 51.47 -5.88
N SER A 864 -10.95 50.20 -5.50
CA SER A 864 -11.20 49.79 -4.10
C SER A 864 -10.02 50.09 -3.18
N CYS A 865 -8.77 49.91 -3.64
CA CYS A 865 -7.58 50.20 -2.80
C CYS A 865 -7.20 51.69 -2.78
N ARG A 866 -7.57 52.47 -3.80
CA ARG A 866 -7.15 53.88 -3.97
C ARG A 866 -7.45 54.82 -2.80
N PRO A 867 -8.56 54.70 -2.06
CA PRO A 867 -8.84 55.58 -0.92
C PRO A 867 -7.87 55.42 0.26
N LEU A 868 -7.13 54.31 0.32
CA LEU A 868 -6.21 54.00 1.42
C LEU A 868 -4.84 54.70 1.21
N PRO A 869 -4.13 55.07 2.30
CA PRO A 869 -2.78 55.62 2.22
C PRO A 869 -1.83 54.66 1.48
N CYS A 870 -0.97 55.17 0.60
CA CYS A 870 -0.02 54.33 -0.12
C CYS A 870 1.10 53.83 0.81
N PHE A 871 1.51 52.56 0.66
CA PHE A 871 2.71 52.02 1.30
C PHE A 871 3.58 51.28 0.28
N PHE A 872 4.90 51.51 0.34
CA PHE A 872 5.88 50.76 -0.42
C PHE A 872 7.23 50.76 0.32
N PRO A 873 7.78 49.60 0.70
CA PRO A 873 8.94 49.53 1.59
C PRO A 873 10.21 50.17 1.00
N ASP A 874 11.06 50.75 1.87
CA ASP A 874 12.42 51.17 1.53
C ASP A 874 13.46 50.31 2.25
N ASP A 875 13.86 49.20 1.63
CA ASP A 875 14.79 48.24 2.22
C ASP A 875 15.87 47.79 1.23
N GLU A 876 16.70 46.83 1.64
CA GLU A 876 17.78 46.31 0.82
C GLU A 876 17.30 45.65 -0.49
N TYR A 877 16.05 45.17 -0.56
CA TYR A 877 15.50 44.51 -1.73
C TYR A 877 15.01 45.55 -2.73
N THR A 878 14.29 46.58 -2.28
CA THR A 878 13.79 47.67 -3.15
C THR A 878 14.91 48.51 -3.72
N LYS A 879 15.99 48.75 -2.95
CA LYS A 879 17.18 49.47 -3.42
C LYS A 879 17.85 48.84 -4.64
N LYS A 880 17.82 47.50 -4.76
CA LYS A 880 18.39 46.77 -5.91
C LYS A 880 17.60 46.97 -7.21
N TYR A 881 16.34 47.40 -7.12
CA TYR A 881 15.44 47.58 -8.26
C TYR A 881 14.92 49.01 -8.39
N LYS A 882 15.71 50.00 -7.95
CA LYS A 882 15.31 51.41 -7.83
C LYS A 882 14.61 51.96 -9.08
N SER A 883 15.13 51.71 -10.29
CA SER A 883 14.48 52.18 -11.53
C SER A 883 13.04 51.68 -11.68
N LYS A 884 12.81 50.37 -11.48
CA LYS A 884 11.45 49.79 -11.59
C LYS A 884 10.55 50.28 -10.47
N VAL A 885 11.09 50.42 -9.26
CA VAL A 885 10.35 50.97 -8.12
C VAL A 885 9.91 52.41 -8.41
N ASP A 886 10.82 53.26 -8.88
CA ASP A 886 10.53 54.65 -9.24
C ASP A 886 9.47 54.74 -10.34
N ASP A 887 9.54 53.87 -11.35
CA ASP A 887 8.55 53.81 -12.43
C ASP A 887 7.16 53.39 -11.93
N VAL A 888 7.08 52.37 -11.08
CA VAL A 888 5.81 51.95 -10.47
C VAL A 888 5.24 53.06 -9.58
N LEU A 889 6.07 53.76 -8.80
CA LEU A 889 5.62 54.81 -7.89
C LEU A 889 5.18 56.09 -8.60
N LYS A 890 5.75 56.42 -9.78
CA LYS A 890 5.30 57.58 -10.60
C LYS A 890 3.81 57.52 -10.92
N GLU A 891 3.25 56.32 -11.13
CA GLU A 891 1.83 56.12 -11.42
C GLU A 891 0.90 56.51 -10.25
N PHE A 892 1.43 56.58 -9.02
CA PHE A 892 0.63 56.82 -7.81
C PHE A 892 0.81 58.22 -7.22
N LYS A 893 1.47 59.15 -7.95
CA LYS A 893 1.57 60.60 -7.70
C LYS A 893 1.57 61.00 -6.20
N GLY A 894 2.59 60.59 -5.44
CA GLY A 894 2.97 61.20 -4.14
C GLY A 894 3.04 60.26 -2.92
N ASN A 895 4.12 60.42 -2.14
CA ASN A 895 4.39 59.95 -0.76
C ASN A 895 3.73 58.63 -0.29
N CYS A 896 4.08 57.50 -0.92
CA CYS A 896 3.90 56.22 -0.26
C CYS A 896 4.73 56.17 1.02
N SER A 897 4.15 55.75 2.14
CA SER A 897 4.91 55.48 3.35
C SER A 897 5.99 54.42 3.05
N ARG A 898 7.20 54.68 3.55
CA ARG A 898 8.43 53.95 3.19
C ARG A 898 8.98 53.08 4.32
N SER A 899 8.57 53.33 5.56
CA SER A 899 9.06 52.61 6.74
C SER A 899 7.91 52.27 7.69
N ASP A 900 8.16 51.29 8.56
CA ASP A 900 7.36 50.96 9.74
C ASP A 900 5.85 50.79 9.50
N PRO A 901 5.43 49.86 8.60
CA PRO A 901 4.02 49.57 8.45
C PRO A 901 3.45 48.93 9.73
N ASN A 902 2.19 49.22 10.02
CA ASN A 902 1.46 48.56 11.10
C ASN A 902 1.41 47.04 10.87
N LYS A 903 1.68 46.27 11.92
CA LYS A 903 1.48 44.81 11.90
C LYS A 903 -0.01 44.50 11.90
N VAL A 904 -0.44 43.64 10.97
CA VAL A 904 -1.79 43.14 10.90
C VAL A 904 -1.98 42.10 12.00
N VAL A 905 -2.93 42.37 12.88
CA VAL A 905 -3.34 41.43 13.93
C VAL A 905 -4.16 40.33 13.29
N PHE A 906 -3.81 39.08 13.57
CA PHE A 906 -4.63 37.93 13.16
C PHE A 906 -5.97 37.98 13.91
N ARG A 907 -7.10 37.89 13.18
CA ARG A 907 -8.44 38.01 13.78
C ARG A 907 -8.88 36.79 14.58
N GLY A 908 -8.33 35.62 14.25
CA GLY A 908 -8.62 34.39 14.98
C GLY A 908 -7.73 34.21 16.21
N ASP A 909 -8.04 33.20 17.01
CA ASP A 909 -7.10 32.69 18.01
C ASP A 909 -6.17 31.67 17.34
N ILE A 910 -4.95 32.11 17.00
CA ILE A 910 -3.98 31.25 16.31
C ILE A 910 -3.51 30.08 17.19
N LYS A 911 -3.48 30.27 18.51
CA LYS A 911 -3.02 29.26 19.49
C LYS A 911 -4.18 28.47 20.09
N ARG A 912 -5.40 28.61 19.57
CA ARG A 912 -6.56 27.83 20.01
C ARG A 912 -6.23 26.34 20.00
N GLY A 913 -6.34 25.71 21.16
CA GLY A 913 -6.11 24.27 21.35
C GLY A 913 -4.64 23.83 21.42
N VAL A 914 -3.67 24.74 21.25
CA VAL A 914 -2.24 24.45 21.42
C VAL A 914 -1.99 24.01 22.86
N ASP A 915 -1.21 22.94 23.04
CA ASP A 915 -0.88 22.31 24.34
C ASP A 915 -2.07 21.77 25.13
N THR A 916 -3.28 21.83 24.57
CA THR A 916 -4.45 21.09 25.05
C THR A 916 -4.54 19.75 24.33
N VAL A 917 -5.19 18.77 24.93
CA VAL A 917 -5.54 17.50 24.29
C VAL A 917 -7.02 17.25 24.47
N ARG A 918 -7.68 16.65 23.48
CA ARG A 918 -9.06 16.19 23.65
C ARG A 918 -9.14 15.11 24.72
N PRO A 919 -10.34 14.86 25.27
CA PRO A 919 -10.57 13.71 26.14
C PRO A 919 -10.07 12.42 25.49
N GLN A 920 -9.50 11.55 26.33
CA GLN A 920 -9.15 10.19 25.94
C GLN A 920 -10.38 9.50 25.36
N ASN A 921 -10.21 8.87 24.20
CA ASN A 921 -11.28 8.23 23.45
C ASN A 921 -10.97 6.76 23.10
N ILE A 922 -9.77 6.28 23.46
CA ILE A 922 -9.33 4.89 23.27
C ILE A 922 -8.89 4.35 24.63
N PHE A 923 -9.49 3.24 25.06
CA PHE A 923 -9.19 2.57 26.32
C PHE A 923 -8.80 1.13 26.03
N LEU A 924 -7.56 0.77 26.36
CA LEU A 924 -7.00 -0.55 26.07
C LEU A 924 -6.69 -1.29 27.38
N THR A 925 -7.18 -2.52 27.49
CA THR A 925 -6.85 -3.46 28.57
C THR A 925 -6.18 -4.66 27.95
N PHE A 926 -4.91 -4.91 28.29
CA PHE A 926 -4.13 -6.02 27.78
C PHE A 926 -4.15 -7.18 28.78
N GLU A 927 -4.45 -8.39 28.30
CA GLU A 927 -4.62 -9.62 29.08
C GLU A 927 -3.56 -10.67 28.73
#